data_AF-A0A368S5Y5-F1
#
_entry.id   AF-A0A368S5Y5-F1
#
_cell.length_a   1.000
_cell.length_b   1.000
_cell.length_c   1.000
_cell.angle_alpha   90.00
_cell.angle_beta   90.00
_cell.angle_gamma   90.00
#
_symmetry.space_group_name_H-M   'P 1'
#
loop_
_entity.id
_entity.type
_entity.pdbx_description
1 polymer ?
#
loop_
_entity_poly.entity_id
_entity_poly.type
_entity_poly.pdbx_seq_one_letter_code
_entity_poly.pdbx_strand_id
1 'polypeptide(L)'
;MKSWTDDHPRKLQYSLVKEITNNFTDELGRGAFGRVFKGLLDDGEEVAVKVLRYFTPEISDQQFQNEFGNLKKLKHPNIVRLLGFCDETEEEIIEHKGKLVVCYRIHRALCLEYVPNGNLRKFLSGGCLSKNWPIRYKIIKGICEGLQYLHKIPIFHFDLKPDNILLDEKMLPKITDFGLSRLIGEGNTKKTMTPLGTVGYLPPEFIDNQIISREYDIYSLGVIIMQIITGVTSFSDFADMEPQEFIEHVHDNWKRSLEEIPEYASLEADCKQVKRCMEIAINCRKKKRHERPTIEDIVSKLDEMESKLDEMETVKIDTQLSIKKGYFEESSGILGRPCQLQSAGAVLLAVTKIGSILGDETSKAVIYKLSGKVHSLKELPWKVDQIRKKLTFMSQIIQQIGTVYLTDELVNNWIGEVRKVAYRVEDVVDKYSYHVFQLMQEGFLKKFFIKGTHYSIVFSAITDEIADIEEEINQVIHMKDNWLHETQLVSNQQQLAEIERHRSEEQMAKAVLLVVIHDDLVGIEENRRLLTGWLNSDEQITRLITVSGMGGLGKTTLVTNVYEREKNNFTTHAWIVVSQNYDVVKLLRKLLRKIGEPEQSQLVDLDARDLKAKVKERLAGRKCLIVLDDVWNQEAYTQIRDAFQNLQASCVIITTRQEQVAVLAHPTRQLKLKPLDHGDAHVLFCRKAFYNTINCSCPDELEKLANNIVDRCQGLPLAIVTMGGLLSALPPIKQVWNETYKQFQDELTNNDHVRAILNLSYHDLPGNLRNCFLYCSLYPEDHLMSRESLVWLWVAEGFALQNEQSTPEEVADRYLRELIQRNMLEAVENDELGRVRTCKMHDLVRDLALSVAKEEKFGFAYDFGTLVKMDKGVRRLSSCGWQDKTSLKVKIQLPRLRTAVALGIIGSSPQLLSSVLSESTYLTVLELQDSEISEVPASIGNMFNLRYIGLRRTRVKSLPESIGKLSNLQTLDIKATKIEKLPRGVVKIKKLRHLLADRFADEKQSEFRYFIGVQAPKELSNLEELQTLETLEANKDLAEQLIKLTKLRSVWIDNISAADCANLFSILSKMPLLSSLLLSTSDENETLHLENLKPASENFHRLIIRGCWADKTLECPVFRDSGRNLKYLAISWCHLQEDPLQLLAPYVPNLTYLSLNRVSTADTLVLSKGCFPQLKTLVLKRMPNVDKVEIRVGALQQIEGLYVLSLLKLDKVPQGIESLRSLKKLWLLSLHKDFRGHWDSKKMQQKMQYVQELRI
;
A
#
# COMPACT_ATOMS: atom_id res chain seq x y z
N MET A 1 26.18 -29.90 40.28
CA MET A 1 26.03 -28.43 40.16
C MET A 1 25.29 -27.92 41.39
N LYS A 2 25.70 -26.78 41.96
CA LYS A 2 25.02 -26.17 43.12
C LYS A 2 23.62 -25.70 42.70
N SER A 3 22.56 -25.97 43.48
CA SER A 3 21.19 -25.53 43.19
C SER A 3 21.10 -24.01 43.01
N TRP A 4 20.29 -23.52 42.08
CA TRP A 4 20.09 -22.07 41.82
C TRP A 4 19.39 -21.30 42.97
N THR A 5 19.24 -21.97 44.12
CA THR A 5 18.77 -21.43 45.39
C THR A 5 19.84 -20.71 46.22
N ASP A 6 21.07 -20.59 45.71
CA ASP A 6 22.15 -19.82 46.34
C ASP A 6 21.77 -18.33 46.45
N ASP A 7 22.09 -17.72 47.60
CA ASP A 7 21.53 -16.43 48.03
C ASP A 7 22.12 -15.19 47.30
N HIS A 8 22.99 -15.43 46.30
CA HIS A 8 23.76 -14.44 45.54
C HIS A 8 23.64 -14.69 44.01
N PRO A 9 23.47 -13.64 43.18
CA PRO A 9 23.31 -13.80 41.74
C PRO A 9 24.58 -14.31 41.06
N ARG A 10 24.42 -15.33 40.20
CA ARG A 10 25.52 -15.99 39.49
C ARG A 10 25.98 -15.20 38.27
N LYS A 11 27.30 -15.14 38.02
CA LYS A 11 27.82 -14.65 36.74
C LYS A 11 27.68 -15.77 35.69
N LEU A 12 27.02 -15.49 34.58
CA LEU A 12 26.72 -16.42 33.49
C LEU A 12 27.54 -16.07 32.26
N GLN A 13 27.94 -17.10 31.50
CA GLN A 13 28.51 -16.91 30.17
C GLN A 13 27.42 -16.63 29.14
N TYR A 14 27.73 -15.86 28.10
CA TYR A 14 26.77 -15.51 27.06
C TYR A 14 26.32 -16.73 26.25
N SER A 15 27.21 -17.73 26.07
CA SER A 15 26.88 -19.04 25.50
C SER A 15 25.77 -19.74 26.28
N LEU A 16 25.88 -19.78 27.61
CA LEU A 16 24.85 -20.35 28.47
C LEU A 16 23.56 -19.54 28.41
N VAL A 17 23.63 -18.20 28.33
CA VAL A 17 22.45 -17.35 28.14
C VAL A 17 21.73 -17.66 26.83
N LYS A 18 22.47 -17.91 25.74
CA LYS A 18 21.89 -18.37 24.47
C LYS A 18 21.26 -19.75 24.58
N GLU A 19 21.93 -20.67 25.28
CA GLU A 19 21.46 -22.04 25.48
C GLU A 19 20.15 -22.07 26.28
N ILE A 20 20.12 -21.47 27.47
CA ILE A 20 18.93 -21.49 28.33
C ILE A 20 17.73 -20.79 27.68
N THR A 21 17.95 -19.83 26.76
CA THR A 21 16.87 -19.12 26.05
C THR A 21 16.54 -19.72 24.68
N ASN A 22 17.11 -20.87 24.33
CA ASN A 22 16.96 -21.50 23.02
C ASN A 22 17.23 -20.52 21.85
N ASN A 23 18.37 -19.81 21.90
CA ASN A 23 18.71 -18.74 20.96
C ASN A 23 17.71 -17.58 20.91
N PHE A 24 17.14 -17.20 22.06
CA PHE A 24 16.22 -16.07 22.22
C PHE A 24 14.91 -16.21 21.45
N THR A 25 14.35 -17.42 21.35
CA THR A 25 13.14 -17.69 20.54
C THR A 25 11.84 -17.25 21.21
N ASP A 26 11.72 -17.38 22.53
CA ASP A 26 10.49 -17.11 23.28
C ASP A 26 10.54 -15.72 23.96
N GLU A 27 10.18 -14.67 23.20
CA GLU A 27 10.18 -13.28 23.70
C GLU A 27 8.95 -13.00 24.59
N LEU A 28 9.17 -12.87 25.90
CA LEU A 28 8.15 -12.55 26.90
C LEU A 28 7.71 -11.07 26.87
N GLY A 29 8.59 -10.18 26.40
CA GLY A 29 8.27 -8.75 26.28
C GLY A 29 9.43 -7.88 25.82
N ARG A 30 9.10 -6.68 25.33
CA ARG A 30 10.05 -5.68 24.81
C ARG A 30 9.87 -4.33 25.50
N GLY A 31 10.95 -3.81 26.09
CA GLY A 31 10.99 -2.49 26.71
C GLY A 31 11.97 -1.55 25.99
N ALA A 32 12.03 -0.29 26.45
CA ALA A 32 12.98 0.69 25.93
C ALA A 32 14.45 0.25 26.13
N PHE A 33 14.74 -0.49 27.20
CA PHE A 33 16.09 -0.81 27.65
C PHE A 33 16.52 -2.25 27.36
N GLY A 34 15.66 -3.08 26.77
CA GLY A 34 16.00 -4.48 26.50
C GLY A 34 14.81 -5.34 26.09
N ARG A 35 15.10 -6.61 25.77
CA ARG A 35 14.13 -7.66 25.48
C ARG A 35 14.19 -8.71 26.57
N VAL A 36 13.05 -9.27 26.95
CA VAL A 36 12.95 -10.33 27.95
C VAL A 36 12.55 -11.62 27.25
N PHE A 37 13.28 -12.69 27.50
CA PHE A 37 13.05 -14.01 26.93
C PHE A 37 12.75 -15.03 28.02
N LYS A 38 11.95 -16.03 27.72
CA LYS A 38 11.81 -17.21 28.58
C LYS A 38 13.06 -18.06 28.42
N GLY A 39 13.55 -18.60 29.53
CA GLY A 39 14.62 -19.58 29.53
C GLY A 39 14.33 -20.75 30.45
N LEU A 40 15.06 -21.84 30.24
CA LEU A 40 14.98 -23.07 31.00
C LEU A 40 16.38 -23.43 31.48
N LEU A 41 16.56 -23.55 32.79
CA LEU A 41 17.81 -23.99 33.40
C LEU A 41 17.95 -25.52 33.32
N ASP A 42 19.18 -26.02 33.49
CA ASP A 42 19.51 -27.46 33.41
C ASP A 42 18.74 -28.34 34.42
N ASP A 43 18.26 -27.75 35.52
CA ASP A 43 17.45 -28.41 36.54
C ASP A 43 15.93 -28.34 36.27
N GLY A 44 15.54 -27.74 35.14
CA GLY A 44 14.15 -27.57 34.72
C GLY A 44 13.46 -26.33 35.27
N GLU A 45 14.16 -25.47 36.04
CA GLU A 45 13.59 -24.21 36.52
C GLU A 45 13.42 -23.19 35.36
N GLU A 46 12.21 -22.64 35.23
CA GLU A 46 11.93 -21.57 34.26
C GLU A 46 12.44 -20.22 34.75
N VAL A 47 13.09 -19.47 33.86
CA VAL A 47 13.69 -18.16 34.15
C VAL A 47 13.29 -17.11 33.13
N ALA A 48 13.35 -15.84 33.51
CA ALA A 48 13.16 -14.71 32.62
C ALA A 48 14.50 -14.00 32.37
N VAL A 49 14.97 -14.01 31.12
CA VAL A 49 16.27 -13.45 30.74
C VAL A 49 16.08 -12.11 30.04
N LYS A 50 16.39 -11.00 30.72
CA LYS A 50 16.39 -9.66 30.16
C LYS A 50 17.72 -9.34 29.51
N VAL A 51 17.77 -9.31 28.18
CA VAL A 51 18.92 -8.89 27.38
C VAL A 51 18.85 -7.38 27.16
N LEU A 52 19.87 -6.65 27.60
CA LEU A 52 19.88 -5.19 27.52
C LEU A 52 20.24 -4.71 26.11
N ARG A 53 19.61 -3.61 25.67
CA ARG A 53 19.88 -3.01 24.36
C ARG A 53 21.17 -2.18 24.43
N TYR A 54 22.03 -2.37 23.44
CA TYR A 54 23.24 -1.56 23.29
C TYR A 54 22.90 -0.20 22.66
N PHE A 55 23.19 0.90 23.37
CA PHE A 55 23.06 2.28 22.89
C PHE A 55 24.45 2.87 22.66
N THR A 56 24.96 3.69 23.57
CA THR A 56 26.37 4.08 23.68
C THR A 56 27.00 3.37 24.88
N PRO A 57 28.34 3.16 24.92
CA PRO A 57 29.01 2.51 26.04
C PRO A 57 28.60 3.10 27.40
N GLU A 58 28.59 4.43 27.53
CA GLU A 58 28.31 5.11 28.81
C GLU A 58 26.88 4.91 29.29
N ILE A 59 25.90 4.96 28.38
CA ILE A 59 24.48 4.79 28.69
C ILE A 59 24.17 3.33 29.03
N SER A 60 24.70 2.39 28.24
CA SER A 60 24.50 0.96 28.47
C SER A 60 25.22 0.47 29.73
N ASP A 61 26.36 1.06 30.10
CA ASP A 61 27.05 0.82 31.38
C ASP A 61 26.21 1.28 32.55
N GLN A 62 25.72 2.53 32.49
CA GLN A 62 24.92 3.09 33.56
C GLN A 62 23.59 2.32 33.77
N GLN A 63 22.93 1.91 32.68
CA GLN A 63 21.68 1.13 32.74
C GLN A 63 21.89 -0.23 33.40
N PHE A 64 22.91 -0.99 32.97
CA PHE A 64 23.22 -2.28 33.57
C PHE A 64 23.60 -2.15 35.04
N GLN A 65 24.48 -1.20 35.38
CA GLN A 65 24.92 -1.00 36.76
C GLN A 65 23.77 -0.55 37.69
N ASN A 66 22.85 0.29 37.21
CA ASN A 66 21.68 0.67 37.99
C ASN A 66 20.76 -0.52 38.26
N GLU A 67 20.37 -1.25 37.21
CA GLU A 67 19.40 -2.34 37.36
C GLU A 67 19.99 -3.53 38.14
N PHE A 68 21.19 -3.99 37.77
CA PHE A 68 21.91 -5.03 38.50
C PHE A 68 22.22 -4.62 39.94
N GLY A 69 22.74 -3.40 40.13
CA GLY A 69 23.17 -2.89 41.43
C GLY A 69 22.02 -2.68 42.41
N ASN A 70 20.83 -2.32 41.92
CA ASN A 70 19.61 -2.26 42.71
C ASN A 70 19.10 -3.69 43.01
N LEU A 71 18.82 -4.50 41.98
CA LEU A 71 18.23 -5.85 42.14
C LEU A 71 19.06 -6.77 43.02
N LYS A 72 20.40 -6.69 42.97
CA LYS A 72 21.29 -7.47 43.84
C LYS A 72 21.04 -7.26 45.34
N LYS A 73 20.47 -6.11 45.74
CA LYS A 73 20.19 -5.74 47.13
C LYS A 73 18.76 -6.09 47.57
N LEU A 74 17.87 -6.41 46.64
CA LEU A 74 16.44 -6.57 46.91
C LEU A 74 16.11 -8.02 47.24
N LYS A 75 15.46 -8.24 48.39
CA LYS A 75 14.90 -9.54 48.79
C LYS A 75 13.54 -9.33 49.45
N HIS A 76 12.48 -9.53 48.68
CA HIS A 76 11.10 -9.37 49.15
C HIS A 76 10.15 -10.24 48.29
N PRO A 77 9.09 -10.85 48.86
CA PRO A 77 8.13 -11.66 48.09
C PRO A 77 7.48 -10.88 46.93
N ASN A 78 7.20 -9.59 47.12
CA ASN A 78 6.60 -8.71 46.11
C ASN A 78 7.60 -7.96 45.20
N ILE A 79 8.83 -8.45 45.09
CA ILE A 79 9.84 -7.93 44.15
C ILE A 79 10.41 -9.10 43.37
N VAL A 80 10.67 -8.91 42.08
CA VAL A 80 11.26 -9.96 41.24
C VAL A 80 12.69 -10.29 41.70
N ARG A 81 13.00 -11.58 41.86
CA ARG A 81 14.31 -12.07 42.28
C ARG A 81 15.31 -12.13 41.12
N LEU A 82 16.52 -11.61 41.34
CA LEU A 82 17.67 -11.77 40.43
C LEU A 82 18.42 -13.07 40.73
N LEU A 83 18.51 -13.95 39.72
CA LEU A 83 19.17 -15.26 39.80
C LEU A 83 20.61 -15.23 39.27
N GLY A 84 20.85 -14.43 38.23
CA GLY A 84 22.17 -14.31 37.60
C GLY A 84 22.28 -13.15 36.63
N PHE A 85 23.48 -12.95 36.08
CA PHE A 85 23.77 -11.88 35.15
C PHE A 85 24.89 -12.26 34.17
N CYS A 86 24.85 -11.70 32.97
CA CYS A 86 25.90 -11.78 31.97
C CYS A 86 26.46 -10.38 31.71
N ASP A 87 27.78 -10.27 31.63
CA ASP A 87 28.53 -9.07 31.24
C ASP A 87 29.85 -9.56 30.62
N GLU A 88 29.78 -9.86 29.31
CA GLU A 88 30.88 -10.41 28.52
C GLU A 88 31.14 -9.55 27.28
N THR A 89 32.39 -9.47 26.84
CA THR A 89 32.78 -8.76 25.62
C THR A 89 33.35 -9.77 24.63
N GLU A 90 32.74 -9.87 23.46
CA GLU A 90 33.15 -10.73 22.34
C GLU A 90 33.85 -9.90 21.26
N GLU A 91 34.93 -10.44 20.69
CA GLU A 91 35.65 -9.83 19.57
C GLU A 91 35.08 -10.39 18.25
N GLU A 92 34.51 -9.54 17.40
CA GLU A 92 33.96 -9.90 16.09
C GLU A 92 34.80 -9.23 14.98
N ILE A 93 35.09 -9.96 13.90
CA ILE A 93 35.74 -9.41 12.70
C ILE A 93 34.64 -9.14 11.66
N ILE A 94 34.39 -7.87 11.35
CA ILE A 94 33.36 -7.44 10.39
C ILE A 94 33.97 -6.79 9.15
N GLU A 95 33.39 -7.02 7.98
CA GLU A 95 33.79 -6.35 6.75
C GLU A 95 33.10 -4.99 6.63
N HIS A 96 33.89 -3.91 6.69
CA HIS A 96 33.40 -2.55 6.51
C HIS A 96 34.14 -1.88 5.36
N LYS A 97 33.41 -1.57 4.27
CA LYS A 97 33.95 -0.95 3.04
C LYS A 97 35.11 -1.75 2.41
N GLY A 98 34.99 -3.08 2.36
CA GLY A 98 36.00 -3.95 1.74
C GLY A 98 37.24 -4.21 2.60
N LYS A 99 37.22 -3.88 3.90
CA LYS A 99 38.29 -4.17 4.87
C LYS A 99 37.74 -4.89 6.09
N LEU A 100 38.47 -5.89 6.58
CA LEU A 100 38.19 -6.56 7.83
C LEU A 100 38.57 -5.65 9.00
N VAL A 101 37.62 -5.35 9.89
CA VAL A 101 37.78 -4.52 11.08
C VAL A 101 37.40 -5.33 12.30
N VAL A 102 38.23 -5.30 13.34
CA VAL A 102 37.92 -5.89 14.65
C VAL A 102 36.98 -4.95 15.40
N CYS A 103 35.79 -5.44 15.77
CA CYS A 103 34.84 -4.75 16.63
C CYS A 103 34.59 -5.54 17.92
N TYR A 104 34.40 -4.83 19.03
CA TYR A 104 34.07 -5.45 20.31
C TYR A 104 32.56 -5.35 20.55
N ARG A 105 31.92 -6.47 20.80
CA ARG A 105 30.50 -6.57 21.09
C ARG A 105 30.30 -6.93 22.55
N ILE A 106 29.63 -6.05 23.30
CA ILE A 106 29.35 -6.26 24.72
C ILE A 106 27.97 -6.92 24.86
N HIS A 107 27.93 -8.09 25.50
CA HIS A 107 26.75 -8.89 25.78
C HIS A 107 26.35 -8.76 27.25
N ARG A 108 25.19 -8.13 27.50
CA ARG A 108 24.65 -7.94 28.84
C ARG A 108 23.25 -8.52 28.99
N ALA A 109 23.06 -9.31 30.03
CA ALA A 109 21.76 -9.87 30.37
C ALA A 109 21.57 -10.02 31.89
N LEU A 110 20.32 -9.99 32.34
CA LEU A 110 19.89 -10.29 33.70
C LEU A 110 18.98 -11.51 33.67
N CYS A 111 19.31 -12.53 34.46
CA CYS A 111 18.50 -13.73 34.63
C CYS A 111 17.66 -13.56 35.90
N LEU A 112 16.35 -13.45 35.75
CA LEU A 112 15.36 -13.22 36.80
C LEU A 112 14.50 -14.47 37.00
N GLU A 113 13.81 -14.56 38.14
CA GLU A 113 12.75 -15.56 38.30
C GLU A 113 11.65 -15.38 37.25
N TYR A 114 11.15 -16.48 36.70
CA TYR A 114 9.99 -16.43 35.81
C TYR A 114 8.70 -16.26 36.62
N VAL A 115 7.82 -15.39 36.14
CA VAL A 115 6.55 -15.06 36.80
C VAL A 115 5.42 -15.36 35.80
N PRO A 116 4.68 -16.47 35.97
CA PRO A 116 3.96 -17.13 34.87
C PRO A 116 2.72 -16.38 34.38
N ASN A 117 2.01 -15.64 35.23
CA ASN A 117 0.82 -14.89 34.81
C ASN A 117 1.18 -13.59 34.05
N GLY A 118 2.47 -13.22 33.96
CA GLY A 118 2.92 -12.04 33.25
C GLY A 118 2.49 -10.73 33.92
N ASN A 119 2.37 -9.64 33.16
CA ASN A 119 2.14 -8.30 33.72
C ASN A 119 0.64 -7.97 33.99
N LEU A 120 0.42 -7.07 34.95
CA LEU A 120 -0.90 -6.62 35.40
C LEU A 120 -1.70 -5.93 34.28
N ARG A 121 -1.03 -5.28 33.31
CA ARG A 121 -1.70 -4.61 32.17
C ARG A 121 -2.64 -5.56 31.41
N LYS A 122 -2.22 -6.81 31.15
CA LYS A 122 -3.02 -7.83 30.46
C LYS A 122 -4.37 -8.10 31.16
N PHE A 123 -4.37 -8.03 32.49
CA PHE A 123 -5.55 -8.28 33.31
C PHE A 123 -6.49 -7.06 33.38
N LEU A 124 -5.96 -5.85 33.16
CA LEU A 124 -6.74 -4.62 33.07
C LEU A 124 -7.37 -4.43 31.68
N SER A 125 -6.71 -4.81 30.59
CA SER A 125 -7.19 -4.58 29.21
C SER A 125 -8.17 -5.64 28.68
N GLY A 126 -8.20 -6.84 29.27
CA GLY A 126 -9.01 -7.98 28.79
C GLY A 126 -10.26 -8.32 29.63
N GLY A 127 -10.54 -7.59 30.71
CA GLY A 127 -11.65 -7.90 31.61
C GLY A 127 -11.45 -9.16 32.49
N CYS A 128 -10.29 -9.83 32.43
CA CYS A 128 -10.01 -11.10 33.14
C CYS A 128 -10.05 -11.01 34.67
N LEU A 129 -9.96 -9.81 35.27
CA LEU A 129 -10.16 -9.60 36.71
C LEU A 129 -11.66 -9.43 37.09
N SER A 130 -12.62 -9.76 36.20
CA SER A 130 -14.03 -9.39 36.34
C SER A 130 -14.63 -9.79 37.70
N LYS A 131 -15.11 -8.77 38.42
CA LYS A 131 -15.87 -8.81 39.68
C LYS A 131 -15.25 -9.55 40.88
N ASN A 132 -13.99 -9.99 40.84
CA ASN A 132 -13.32 -10.61 41.99
C ASN A 132 -12.53 -9.57 42.79
N TRP A 133 -13.20 -8.92 43.74
CA TRP A 133 -12.59 -7.90 44.61
C TRP A 133 -11.43 -8.44 45.48
N PRO A 134 -11.52 -9.62 46.14
CA PRO A 134 -10.45 -10.14 46.97
C PRO A 134 -9.09 -10.25 46.25
N ILE A 135 -9.09 -10.66 44.98
CA ILE A 135 -7.86 -10.70 44.17
C ILE A 135 -7.33 -9.29 43.91
N ARG A 136 -8.20 -8.33 43.57
CA ARG A 136 -7.80 -6.93 43.32
C ARG A 136 -7.22 -6.28 44.58
N TYR A 137 -7.86 -6.49 45.72
CA TYR A 137 -7.37 -6.00 47.01
C TYR A 137 -6.00 -6.60 47.36
N LYS A 138 -5.83 -7.92 47.17
CA LYS A 138 -4.54 -8.61 47.36
C LYS A 138 -3.44 -8.04 46.48
N ILE A 139 -3.74 -7.72 45.21
CA ILE A 139 -2.78 -7.06 44.31
C ILE A 139 -2.44 -5.66 44.82
N ILE A 140 -3.42 -4.86 45.24
CA ILE A 140 -3.18 -3.51 45.78
C ILE A 140 -2.25 -3.59 47.01
N LYS A 141 -2.58 -4.48 47.96
CA LYS A 141 -1.81 -4.65 49.20
C LYS A 141 -0.37 -5.08 48.93
N GLY A 142 -0.17 -6.10 48.10
CA GLY A 142 1.17 -6.60 47.78
C GLY A 142 2.05 -5.58 47.04
N ILE A 143 1.47 -4.71 46.21
CA ILE A 143 2.22 -3.59 45.60
C ILE A 143 2.65 -2.60 46.68
N CYS A 144 1.76 -2.26 47.63
CA CYS A 144 2.07 -1.37 48.74
C CYS A 144 3.18 -1.91 49.64
N GLU A 145 3.14 -3.20 49.99
CA GLU A 145 4.17 -3.88 50.80
C GLU A 145 5.53 -3.90 50.07
N GLY A 146 5.54 -4.22 48.78
CA GLY A 146 6.75 -4.16 47.95
C GLY A 146 7.35 -2.76 47.90
N LEU A 147 6.52 -1.73 47.73
CA LEU A 147 6.98 -0.34 47.71
C LEU A 147 7.45 0.15 49.08
N GLN A 148 6.81 -0.29 50.16
CA GLN A 148 7.23 0.00 51.53
C GLN A 148 8.65 -0.53 51.79
N TYR A 149 8.92 -1.77 51.35
CA TYR A 149 10.25 -2.35 51.43
C TYR A 149 11.29 -1.51 50.67
N LEU A 150 10.99 -1.10 49.42
CA LEU A 150 11.88 -0.26 48.61
C LEU A 150 12.20 1.09 49.27
N HIS A 151 11.18 1.76 49.81
CA HIS A 151 11.32 3.06 50.46
C HIS A 151 12.11 3.00 51.79
N LYS A 152 12.10 1.84 52.46
CA LYS A 152 12.91 1.58 53.67
C LYS A 152 14.40 1.45 53.37
N ILE A 153 14.77 0.97 52.18
CA ILE A 153 16.16 0.83 51.71
C ILE A 153 16.56 1.93 50.69
N PRO A 154 16.07 3.16 50.91
CA PRO A 154 15.92 4.30 49.98
C PRO A 154 16.09 4.05 48.46
N ILE A 155 15.46 3.02 47.91
CA ILE A 155 15.38 2.81 46.46
C ILE A 155 14.03 3.32 45.97
N PHE A 156 14.05 4.25 45.01
CA PHE A 156 12.85 4.77 44.37
C PHE A 156 12.78 4.26 42.93
N HIS A 157 11.60 3.77 42.52
CA HIS A 157 11.39 3.03 41.29
C HIS A 157 11.39 3.93 40.05
N PHE A 158 10.66 5.05 40.11
CA PHE A 158 10.48 6.07 39.06
C PHE A 158 9.80 5.63 37.75
N ASP A 159 9.53 4.33 37.55
CA ASP A 159 8.73 3.82 36.43
C ASP A 159 7.66 2.81 36.88
N LEU A 160 6.97 3.11 37.99
CA LEU A 160 5.91 2.24 38.49
C LEU A 160 4.66 2.36 37.59
N LYS A 161 4.29 1.26 36.92
CA LYS A 161 3.13 1.15 36.01
C LYS A 161 2.65 -0.31 35.94
N PRO A 162 1.42 -0.59 35.48
CA PRO A 162 0.92 -1.97 35.37
C PRO A 162 1.79 -2.93 34.54
N ASP A 163 2.54 -2.41 33.57
CA ASP A 163 3.46 -3.19 32.74
C ASP A 163 4.67 -3.71 33.55
N ASN A 164 5.01 -3.04 34.66
CA ASN A 164 6.14 -3.36 35.55
C ASN A 164 5.69 -4.04 36.87
N ILE A 165 4.44 -4.50 36.93
CA ILE A 165 3.91 -5.34 38.02
C ILE A 165 3.58 -6.71 37.43
N LEU A 166 4.34 -7.74 37.79
CA LEU A 166 4.10 -9.12 37.37
C LEU A 166 3.22 -9.85 38.40
N LEU A 167 2.45 -10.85 37.98
CA LEU A 167 1.60 -11.64 38.86
C LEU A 167 2.09 -13.09 38.90
N ASP A 168 2.31 -13.64 40.10
CA ASP A 168 2.66 -15.05 40.25
C ASP A 168 1.42 -15.96 40.11
N GLU A 169 1.62 -17.28 40.22
CA GLU A 169 0.56 -18.29 40.15
C GLU A 169 -0.59 -18.07 41.16
N LYS A 170 -0.31 -17.39 42.27
CA LYS A 170 -1.26 -17.07 43.35
C LYS A 170 -1.86 -15.67 43.20
N MET A 171 -1.61 -14.99 42.08
CA MET A 171 -1.99 -13.60 41.79
C MET A 171 -1.35 -12.58 42.76
N LEU A 172 -0.23 -12.92 43.38
CA LEU A 172 0.54 -11.96 44.18
C LEU A 172 1.42 -11.11 43.26
N PRO A 173 1.46 -9.79 43.48
CA PRO A 173 2.22 -8.87 42.64
C PRO A 173 3.71 -8.92 42.96
N LYS A 174 4.54 -8.82 41.92
CA LYS A 174 6.00 -8.65 41.97
C LYS A 174 6.42 -7.43 41.14
N ILE A 175 7.06 -6.46 41.79
CA ILE A 175 7.61 -5.26 41.14
C ILE A 175 8.87 -5.65 40.35
N THR A 176 8.97 -5.19 39.10
CA THR A 176 10.09 -5.46 38.18
C THR A 176 10.53 -4.20 37.44
N ASP A 177 11.62 -4.31 36.66
CA ASP A 177 12.21 -3.26 35.80
C ASP A 177 12.80 -2.06 36.56
N PHE A 178 13.90 -2.31 37.27
CA PHE A 178 14.61 -1.33 38.10
C PHE A 178 15.63 -0.47 37.31
N GLY A 179 15.53 -0.44 35.97
CA GLY A 179 16.50 0.27 35.11
C GLY A 179 16.53 1.79 35.30
N LEU A 180 15.41 2.38 35.72
CA LEU A 180 15.31 3.82 36.06
C LEU A 180 15.42 4.11 37.56
N SER A 181 15.48 3.07 38.39
CA SER A 181 15.48 3.21 39.84
C SER A 181 16.77 3.82 40.35
N ARG A 182 16.68 4.66 41.39
CA ARG A 182 17.86 5.32 41.97
C ARG A 182 17.82 5.23 43.48
N LEU A 183 19.01 5.08 44.06
CA LEU A 183 19.24 5.30 45.49
C LEU A 183 19.39 6.80 45.74
N ILE A 184 18.44 7.40 46.44
CA ILE A 184 18.51 8.82 46.83
C ILE A 184 18.66 8.87 48.35
N GLY A 185 19.79 9.41 48.82
CA GLY A 185 20.06 9.55 50.26
C GLY A 185 18.96 10.30 51.01
N GLU A 186 18.83 9.99 52.31
CA GLU A 186 17.73 10.45 53.17
C GLU A 186 17.47 11.97 53.05
N GLY A 187 16.22 12.32 52.79
CA GLY A 187 15.69 13.70 52.88
C GLY A 187 15.82 14.60 51.66
N ASN A 188 16.53 14.21 50.58
CA ASN A 188 16.82 15.16 49.51
C ASN A 188 15.90 15.04 48.28
N THR A 189 15.03 16.03 48.13
CA THR A 189 14.43 16.37 46.84
C THR A 189 15.53 16.74 45.86
N LYS A 190 15.53 16.14 44.65
CA LYS A 190 16.53 16.46 43.63
C LYS A 190 15.85 16.91 42.34
N LYS A 191 16.46 17.86 41.63
CA LYS A 191 16.11 18.18 40.25
C LYS A 191 16.99 17.32 39.35
N THR A 192 16.42 16.66 38.35
CA THR A 192 17.18 15.82 37.41
C THR A 192 17.05 16.37 36.00
N MET A 193 18.13 16.34 35.20
CA MET A 193 18.10 16.73 33.79
C MET A 193 17.71 15.58 32.85
N THR A 194 17.50 14.37 33.38
CA THR A 194 17.15 13.18 32.60
C THR A 194 15.64 13.00 32.58
N PRO A 195 14.98 12.87 31.41
CA PRO A 195 13.58 12.47 31.36
C PRO A 195 13.45 11.02 31.90
N LEU A 196 12.57 10.81 32.87
CA LEU A 196 12.33 9.53 33.57
C LEU A 196 10.82 9.25 33.63
N GLY A 197 10.46 7.98 33.58
CA GLY A 197 9.10 7.49 33.79
C GLY A 197 8.22 7.46 32.53
N THR A 198 6.99 6.96 32.70
CA THR A 198 6.03 6.73 31.62
C THR A 198 4.87 7.73 31.66
N VAL A 199 4.56 8.35 30.52
CA VAL A 199 3.44 9.30 30.36
C VAL A 199 2.14 8.69 30.87
N GLY A 200 1.42 9.42 31.73
CA GLY A 200 0.22 8.96 32.43
C GLY A 200 0.45 8.54 33.90
N TYR A 201 1.69 8.22 34.28
CA TYR A 201 2.09 7.93 35.67
C TYR A 201 3.01 9.00 36.25
N LEU A 202 3.42 9.97 35.42
CA LEU A 202 4.30 11.08 35.82
C LEU A 202 3.59 12.04 36.79
N PRO A 203 4.20 12.37 37.96
CA PRO A 203 3.62 13.33 38.88
C PRO A 203 3.78 14.78 38.37
N PRO A 204 2.88 15.71 38.71
CA PRO A 204 2.91 17.10 38.24
C PRO A 204 4.24 17.82 38.49
N GLU A 205 4.84 17.64 39.68
CA GLU A 205 6.11 18.29 40.02
C GLU A 205 7.30 17.83 39.16
N PHE A 206 7.22 16.62 38.59
CA PHE A 206 8.21 16.14 37.64
C PHE A 206 7.97 16.73 36.25
N ILE A 207 6.72 16.77 35.80
CA ILE A 207 6.34 17.37 34.51
C ILE A 207 6.71 18.86 34.47
N ASP A 208 6.38 19.59 35.53
CA ASP A 208 6.55 21.04 35.58
C ASP A 208 8.00 21.44 35.86
N ASN A 209 8.69 20.72 36.75
CA ASN A 209 9.96 21.18 37.33
C ASN A 209 11.07 20.11 37.37
N GLN A 210 10.85 18.92 36.81
CA GLN A 210 11.79 17.79 36.81
C GLN A 210 12.27 17.39 38.23
N ILE A 211 11.37 17.52 39.20
CA ILE A 211 11.64 17.19 40.60
C ILE A 211 11.40 15.69 40.84
N ILE A 212 12.38 15.02 41.43
CA ILE A 212 12.28 13.64 41.90
C ILE A 212 12.38 13.57 43.43
N SER A 213 11.51 12.78 44.04
CA SER A 213 11.46 12.50 45.48
C SER A 213 10.68 11.20 45.73
N ARG A 214 10.60 10.75 46.99
CA ARG A 214 9.85 9.52 47.34
C ARG A 214 8.35 9.59 47.02
N GLU A 215 7.79 10.80 46.99
CA GLU A 215 6.39 11.03 46.65
C GLU A 215 6.08 10.81 45.15
N TYR A 216 7.11 10.61 44.32
CA TYR A 216 6.96 10.28 42.90
C TYR A 216 6.28 8.92 42.72
N ASP A 217 6.80 7.89 43.40
CA ASP A 217 6.26 6.52 43.30
C ASP A 217 4.87 6.45 43.97
N ILE A 218 4.62 7.28 44.98
CA ILE A 218 3.29 7.41 45.61
C ILE A 218 2.25 7.92 44.61
N TYR A 219 2.58 8.92 43.79
CA TYR A 219 1.65 9.38 42.74
C TYR A 219 1.35 8.26 41.73
N SER A 220 2.40 7.58 41.27
CA SER A 220 2.30 6.47 40.32
C SER A 220 1.44 5.33 40.89
N LEU A 221 1.63 4.99 42.18
CA LEU A 221 0.81 4.03 42.93
C LEU A 221 -0.66 4.45 42.95
N GLY A 222 -0.96 5.73 43.20
CA GLY A 222 -2.33 6.24 43.18
C GLY A 222 -3.04 6.04 41.84
N VAL A 223 -2.33 6.23 40.72
CA VAL A 223 -2.86 5.96 39.37
C VAL A 223 -3.13 4.46 39.19
N ILE A 224 -2.21 3.59 39.62
CA ILE A 224 -2.34 2.14 39.52
C ILE A 224 -3.53 1.63 40.34
N ILE A 225 -3.66 2.07 41.60
CA ILE A 225 -4.79 1.68 42.47
C ILE A 225 -6.13 2.09 41.82
N MET A 226 -6.23 3.30 41.27
CA MET A 226 -7.43 3.70 40.53
C MET A 226 -7.71 2.78 39.35
N GLN A 227 -6.70 2.39 38.57
CA GLN A 227 -6.88 1.49 37.41
C GLN A 227 -7.29 0.08 37.83
N ILE A 228 -6.73 -0.44 38.94
CA ILE A 228 -7.12 -1.74 39.50
C ILE A 228 -8.58 -1.71 39.97
N ILE A 229 -9.03 -0.61 40.58
CA ILE A 229 -10.40 -0.51 41.10
C ILE A 229 -11.40 -0.29 39.96
N THR A 230 -11.14 0.63 39.04
CA THR A 230 -12.09 0.95 37.96
C THR A 230 -12.04 -0.03 36.79
N GLY A 231 -10.92 -0.72 36.58
CA GLY A 231 -10.68 -1.55 35.38
C GLY A 231 -10.53 -0.74 34.08
N VAL A 232 -10.41 0.59 34.16
CA VAL A 232 -10.30 1.49 33.00
C VAL A 232 -8.88 2.03 32.88
N THR A 233 -8.34 2.08 31.66
CA THR A 233 -6.95 2.50 31.40
C THR A 233 -6.76 3.99 31.15
N SER A 234 -7.83 4.75 30.85
CA SER A 234 -7.82 6.21 30.65
C SER A 234 -8.84 6.89 31.57
N PHE A 235 -8.43 7.95 32.27
CA PHE A 235 -9.27 8.70 33.22
C PHE A 235 -9.86 9.99 32.64
N SER A 236 -9.89 10.13 31.30
CA SER A 236 -10.45 11.30 30.61
C SER A 236 -11.92 11.56 30.96
N ASP A 237 -12.68 10.50 31.23
CA ASP A 237 -14.13 10.56 31.48
C ASP A 237 -14.48 11.12 32.86
N PHE A 238 -13.51 11.19 33.78
CA PHE A 238 -13.70 11.61 35.17
C PHE A 238 -12.92 12.88 35.54
N ALA A 239 -12.34 13.56 34.55
CA ALA A 239 -11.44 14.70 34.78
C ALA A 239 -12.14 15.93 35.41
N ASP A 240 -13.45 16.06 35.24
CA ASP A 240 -14.27 17.19 35.70
C ASP A 240 -15.13 16.86 36.94
N MET A 241 -15.05 15.63 37.48
CA MET A 241 -15.88 15.18 38.61
C MET A 241 -15.22 15.51 39.95
N GLU A 242 -15.99 15.99 40.93
CA GLU A 242 -15.48 16.21 42.28
C GLU A 242 -15.06 14.89 42.93
N PRO A 243 -13.95 14.84 43.70
CA PRO A 243 -13.39 13.58 44.21
C PRO A 243 -14.36 12.73 45.03
N GLN A 244 -15.25 13.38 45.79
CA GLN A 244 -16.25 12.70 46.61
C GLN A 244 -17.33 12.02 45.75
N GLU A 245 -17.81 12.70 44.71
CA GLU A 245 -18.78 12.18 43.75
C GLU A 245 -18.19 10.98 42.99
N PHE A 246 -16.91 11.06 42.64
CA PHE A 246 -16.19 9.96 41.99
C PHE A 246 -16.03 8.72 42.89
N ILE A 247 -15.72 8.91 44.19
CA ILE A 247 -15.66 7.81 45.16
C ILE A 247 -17.02 7.12 45.26
N GLU A 248 -18.10 7.89 45.40
CA GLU A 248 -19.45 7.36 45.54
C GLU A 248 -19.89 6.62 44.27
N HIS A 249 -19.60 7.18 43.10
CA HIS A 249 -19.90 6.52 41.83
C HIS A 249 -19.21 5.17 41.68
N VAL A 250 -17.92 5.09 41.99
CA VAL A 250 -17.14 3.83 41.89
C VAL A 250 -17.59 2.83 42.95
N HIS A 251 -17.83 3.30 44.18
CA HIS A 251 -18.36 2.48 45.26
C HIS A 251 -19.70 1.86 44.89
N ASP A 252 -20.64 2.65 44.37
CA ASP A 252 -21.99 2.16 44.02
C ASP A 252 -21.96 1.19 42.84
N ASN A 253 -21.07 1.39 41.88
CA ASN A 253 -20.88 0.43 40.78
C ASN A 253 -20.35 -0.91 41.29
N TRP A 254 -19.40 -0.91 42.22
CA TRP A 254 -18.89 -2.13 42.85
C TRP A 254 -19.95 -2.78 43.74
N LYS A 255 -20.69 -2.00 44.51
CA LYS A 255 -21.79 -2.49 45.35
C LYS A 255 -22.84 -3.23 44.52
N ARG A 256 -23.34 -2.62 43.44
CA ARG A 256 -24.27 -3.28 42.50
C ARG A 256 -23.66 -4.54 41.88
N SER A 257 -22.39 -4.46 41.47
CA SER A 257 -21.70 -5.59 40.81
C SER A 257 -21.52 -6.80 41.73
N LEU A 258 -21.29 -6.57 43.03
CA LEU A 258 -21.13 -7.61 44.04
C LEU A 258 -22.50 -8.13 44.54
N GLU A 259 -23.53 -7.27 44.61
CA GLU A 259 -24.92 -7.66 44.91
C GLU A 259 -25.52 -8.61 43.84
N GLU A 260 -25.07 -8.50 42.59
CA GLU A 260 -25.46 -9.40 41.50
C GLU A 260 -24.88 -10.82 41.63
N ILE A 261 -23.92 -11.06 42.54
CA ILE A 261 -23.33 -12.38 42.78
C ILE A 261 -24.14 -13.09 43.87
N PRO A 262 -24.83 -14.21 43.57
CA PRO A 262 -25.59 -14.95 44.57
C PRO A 262 -24.70 -15.39 45.73
N GLU A 263 -25.15 -15.16 46.97
CA GLU A 263 -24.46 -15.60 48.21
C GLU A 263 -23.04 -15.04 48.41
N TYR A 264 -22.78 -13.79 47.99
CA TYR A 264 -21.49 -13.14 48.22
C TYR A 264 -21.25 -12.86 49.72
N ALA A 265 -20.43 -13.69 50.37
CA ALA A 265 -20.25 -13.75 51.82
C ALA A 265 -19.74 -12.45 52.48
N SER A 266 -19.01 -11.61 51.74
CA SER A 266 -18.23 -10.49 52.29
C SER A 266 -18.64 -9.11 51.73
N LEU A 267 -19.88 -8.97 51.22
CA LEU A 267 -20.32 -7.77 50.49
C LEU A 267 -20.05 -6.45 51.22
N GLU A 268 -20.36 -6.37 52.52
CA GLU A 268 -20.18 -5.14 53.30
C GLU A 268 -18.70 -4.84 53.60
N ALA A 269 -17.91 -5.89 53.87
CA ALA A 269 -16.47 -5.79 54.07
C ALA A 269 -15.77 -5.27 52.82
N ASP A 270 -16.09 -5.87 51.67
CA ASP A 270 -15.48 -5.55 50.39
C ASP A 270 -15.88 -4.17 49.87
N CYS A 271 -17.13 -3.75 50.06
CA CYS A 271 -17.55 -2.38 49.72
C CYS A 271 -16.79 -1.33 50.54
N LYS A 272 -16.55 -1.59 51.84
CA LYS A 272 -15.71 -0.72 52.69
C LYS A 272 -14.26 -0.69 52.18
N GLN A 273 -13.72 -1.85 51.75
CA GLN A 273 -12.39 -1.91 51.15
C GLN A 273 -12.31 -1.11 49.85
N VAL A 274 -13.27 -1.23 48.94
CA VAL A 274 -13.35 -0.45 47.69
C VAL A 274 -13.28 1.04 47.96
N LYS A 275 -14.15 1.53 48.85
CA LYS A 275 -14.22 2.96 49.19
C LYS A 275 -12.90 3.47 49.73
N ARG A 276 -12.30 2.71 50.66
CA ARG A 276 -11.07 3.11 51.33
C ARG A 276 -9.85 3.07 50.41
N CYS A 277 -9.76 2.07 49.51
CA CYS A 277 -8.71 2.04 48.50
C CYS A 277 -8.84 3.20 47.50
N MET A 278 -10.06 3.65 47.16
CA MET A 278 -10.25 4.87 46.35
C MET A 278 -9.84 6.14 47.07
N GLU A 279 -10.16 6.28 48.36
CA GLU A 279 -9.69 7.40 49.18
C GLU A 279 -8.15 7.45 49.23
N ILE A 280 -7.50 6.29 49.38
CA ILE A 280 -6.04 6.19 49.32
C ILE A 280 -5.53 6.67 47.96
N ALA A 281 -6.12 6.19 46.86
CA ALA A 281 -5.68 6.49 45.51
C ALA A 281 -5.78 8.00 45.17
N ILE A 282 -6.87 8.64 45.60
CA ILE A 282 -7.07 10.09 45.44
C ILE A 282 -6.06 10.89 46.27
N ASN A 283 -5.83 10.49 47.53
CA ASN A 283 -4.84 11.15 48.38
C ASN A 283 -3.41 11.02 47.83
N CYS A 284 -3.08 9.89 47.21
CA CYS A 284 -1.80 9.68 46.52
C CYS A 284 -1.60 10.61 45.32
N ARG A 285 -2.69 11.06 44.67
CA ARG A 285 -2.66 11.90 43.46
C ARG A 285 -2.75 13.41 43.73
N LYS A 286 -2.68 13.85 44.99
CA LYS A 286 -2.71 15.29 45.32
C LYS A 286 -1.63 16.07 44.56
N LYS A 287 -2.02 17.27 44.10
CA LYS A 287 -1.17 18.15 43.28
C LYS A 287 0.10 18.55 44.04
N LYS A 288 0.00 18.86 45.33
CA LYS A 288 1.17 19.12 46.18
C LYS A 288 1.70 17.81 46.76
N ARG A 289 2.95 17.49 46.44
CA ARG A 289 3.62 16.25 46.87
C ARG A 289 3.62 16.02 48.39
N HIS A 290 3.81 17.06 49.21
CA HIS A 290 3.86 16.93 50.68
C HIS A 290 2.48 16.69 51.32
N GLU A 291 1.39 16.81 50.55
CA GLU A 291 0.04 16.48 51.02
C GLU A 291 -0.30 15.00 50.74
N ARG A 292 0.54 14.28 49.98
CA ARG A 292 0.39 12.86 49.69
C ARG A 292 0.80 12.05 50.94
N PRO A 293 0.12 10.92 51.21
CA PRO A 293 0.49 10.04 52.33
C PRO A 293 1.85 9.37 52.08
N THR A 294 2.52 8.97 53.15
CA THR A 294 3.69 8.09 53.05
C THR A 294 3.24 6.66 52.75
N ILE A 295 4.14 5.80 52.28
CA ILE A 295 3.79 4.40 52.01
C ILE A 295 3.49 3.65 53.31
N GLU A 296 4.14 4.04 54.41
CA GLU A 296 3.87 3.55 55.76
C GLU A 296 2.44 3.91 56.21
N ASP A 297 1.98 5.14 55.96
CA ASP A 297 0.60 5.54 56.24
C ASP A 297 -0.42 4.74 55.42
N ILE A 298 -0.09 4.40 54.17
CA ILE A 298 -0.96 3.62 53.28
C ILE A 298 -1.07 2.19 53.78
N VAL A 299 0.05 1.53 54.07
CA VAL A 299 0.07 0.14 54.57
C VAL A 299 -0.63 0.05 55.93
N SER A 300 -0.35 0.97 56.86
CA SER A 300 -1.04 1.03 58.17
C SER A 300 -2.56 1.15 58.00
N LYS A 301 -3.03 1.96 57.06
CA LYS A 301 -4.47 2.09 56.77
C LYS A 301 -5.08 0.82 56.21
N LEU A 302 -4.34 0.04 55.42
CA LEU A 302 -4.81 -1.24 54.88
C LEU A 302 -4.85 -2.31 55.98
N ASP A 303 -3.83 -2.37 56.84
CA ASP A 303 -3.77 -3.34 57.96
C ASP A 303 -4.83 -3.06 59.05
N GLU A 304 -5.10 -1.79 59.35
CA GLU A 304 -6.20 -1.38 60.23
C GLU A 304 -7.57 -1.83 59.71
N MET A 305 -7.75 -1.88 58.38
CA MET A 305 -9.00 -2.34 57.78
C MET A 305 -9.18 -3.84 57.95
N GLU A 306 -8.13 -4.64 57.69
CA GLU A 306 -8.18 -6.09 57.87
C GLU A 306 -8.45 -6.47 59.32
N SER A 307 -7.77 -5.83 60.28
CA SER A 307 -7.96 -6.10 61.71
C SER A 307 -9.40 -5.81 62.18
N LYS A 308 -10.03 -4.75 61.67
CA LYS A 308 -11.43 -4.39 61.99
C LYS A 308 -12.47 -5.29 61.31
N LEU A 309 -12.10 -5.96 60.22
CA LEU A 309 -12.96 -6.89 59.51
C LEU A 309 -12.92 -8.29 60.13
N ASP A 310 -11.75 -8.73 60.61
CA ASP A 310 -11.58 -9.98 61.38
C ASP A 310 -12.38 -9.97 62.71
N GLU A 311 -12.51 -8.80 63.35
CA GLU A 311 -13.39 -8.60 64.53
C GLU A 311 -14.89 -8.68 64.19
N MET A 312 -15.29 -8.46 62.93
CA MET A 312 -16.70 -8.53 62.47
C MET A 312 -17.08 -9.92 61.94
N GLU A 313 -16.15 -10.68 61.36
CA GLU A 313 -16.39 -12.03 60.83
C GLU A 313 -16.43 -13.12 61.91
N THR A 314 -15.87 -12.88 63.10
CA THR A 314 -15.94 -13.80 64.26
C THR A 314 -17.34 -13.96 64.87
N VAL A 315 -18.36 -13.24 64.35
CA VAL A 315 -19.76 -13.30 64.82
C VAL A 315 -20.68 -14.16 63.93
N LYS A 316 -20.21 -14.74 62.81
CA LYS A 316 -21.04 -15.63 61.97
C LYS A 316 -20.32 -16.90 61.56
N ILE A 317 -20.30 -17.88 62.46
CA ILE A 317 -20.11 -19.28 62.12
C ILE A 317 -21.39 -20.01 62.52
N ASP A 318 -22.25 -20.34 61.54
CA ASP A 318 -22.76 -21.70 61.45
C ASP A 318 -23.33 -22.02 60.06
N THR A 319 -23.21 -23.30 59.70
CA THR A 319 -23.84 -24.05 58.58
C THR A 319 -23.27 -24.05 57.13
N GLN A 320 -22.55 -25.16 56.85
CA GLN A 320 -22.62 -26.11 55.71
C GLN A 320 -21.99 -25.74 54.33
N LEU A 321 -20.84 -26.32 53.88
CA LEU A 321 -20.61 -27.64 53.21
C LEU A 321 -21.56 -27.88 52.00
N SER A 322 -21.15 -28.06 50.72
CA SER A 322 -20.19 -29.02 50.17
C SER A 322 -20.08 -28.95 48.60
N ILE A 323 -18.95 -29.43 48.02
CA ILE A 323 -18.82 -30.23 46.75
C ILE A 323 -18.30 -29.61 45.40
N LYS A 324 -17.04 -29.99 45.12
CA LYS A 324 -16.36 -30.54 43.90
C LYS A 324 -15.92 -29.72 42.67
N LYS A 325 -14.59 -29.78 42.46
CA LYS A 325 -13.79 -29.70 41.20
C LYS A 325 -13.71 -31.06 40.48
N GLY A 326 -13.52 -31.04 39.15
CA GLY A 326 -12.93 -32.10 38.29
C GLY A 326 -12.67 -31.54 36.87
N TYR A 327 -11.43 -31.38 36.39
CA TYR A 327 -10.48 -32.34 35.74
C TYR A 327 -10.92 -32.85 34.35
N PHE A 328 -10.21 -32.51 33.26
CA PHE A 328 -9.18 -33.36 32.60
C PHE A 328 -8.60 -32.75 31.30
N GLU A 329 -7.31 -33.04 31.09
CA GLU A 329 -6.45 -32.80 29.92
C GLU A 329 -6.53 -33.92 28.85
N GLU A 330 -5.98 -33.56 27.67
CA GLU A 330 -5.34 -34.40 26.63
C GLU A 330 -6.13 -35.42 25.78
N SER A 331 -6.03 -35.26 24.45
CA SER A 331 -5.63 -36.35 23.53
C SER A 331 -5.20 -35.84 22.14
N SER A 332 -4.18 -36.51 21.61
CA SER A 332 -3.40 -36.24 20.41
C SER A 332 -3.85 -37.07 19.20
N GLY A 333 -3.53 -36.60 17.99
CA GLY A 333 -3.25 -37.49 16.84
C GLY A 333 -4.00 -37.24 15.52
N ILE A 334 -3.21 -36.88 14.49
CA ILE A 334 -3.39 -37.14 13.05
C ILE A 334 -4.44 -36.28 12.31
N LEU A 335 -4.03 -35.32 11.45
CA LEU A 335 -4.82 -34.80 10.31
C LEU A 335 -4.06 -33.80 9.41
N GLY A 336 -4.29 -33.89 8.10
CA GLY A 336 -3.78 -33.01 7.03
C GLY A 336 -4.60 -31.74 6.78
N ARG A 337 -4.11 -30.92 5.82
CA ARG A 337 -4.52 -29.52 5.50
C ARG A 337 -5.93 -29.33 4.93
N PRO A 338 -6.53 -28.13 5.17
CA PRO A 338 -7.31 -27.40 4.16
C PRO A 338 -6.76 -25.99 3.86
N CYS A 339 -6.97 -25.53 2.62
CA CYS A 339 -6.68 -24.20 2.07
C CYS A 339 -7.42 -23.07 2.81
N GLN A 340 -6.82 -21.87 2.91
CA GLN A 340 -7.52 -20.64 3.33
C GLN A 340 -8.45 -20.18 2.21
N LEU A 341 -9.76 -20.09 2.46
CA LEU A 341 -10.74 -19.65 1.46
C LEU A 341 -11.63 -18.50 1.90
N GLN A 342 -11.92 -17.67 0.89
CA GLN A 342 -13.07 -16.81 0.64
C GLN A 342 -13.34 -15.49 1.41
N SER A 343 -13.63 -14.48 0.57
CA SER A 343 -14.43 -13.24 0.70
C SER A 343 -14.59 -12.44 2.01
N ALA A 344 -13.65 -12.52 2.95
CA ALA A 344 -13.63 -11.66 4.13
C ALA A 344 -13.18 -10.20 3.88
N GLY A 345 -12.82 -9.80 2.66
CA GLY A 345 -12.21 -8.48 2.38
C GLY A 345 -13.08 -7.29 2.77
N ALA A 346 -14.38 -7.34 2.48
CA ALA A 346 -15.35 -6.30 2.90
C ALA A 346 -15.50 -6.23 4.43
N VAL A 347 -15.51 -7.39 5.07
CA VAL A 347 -15.64 -7.54 6.52
C VAL A 347 -14.41 -6.98 7.23
N LEU A 348 -13.22 -7.32 6.76
CA LEU A 348 -11.96 -6.82 7.30
C LEU A 348 -11.86 -5.29 7.19
N LEU A 349 -12.26 -4.72 6.05
CA LEU A 349 -12.29 -3.27 5.86
C LEU A 349 -13.26 -2.59 6.82
N ALA A 350 -14.48 -3.14 6.98
CA ALA A 350 -15.48 -2.63 7.92
C ALA A 350 -14.98 -2.69 9.38
N VAL A 351 -14.44 -3.84 9.81
CA VAL A 351 -13.85 -4.04 11.15
C VAL A 351 -12.72 -3.04 11.41
N THR A 352 -11.84 -2.84 10.43
CA THR A 352 -10.70 -1.91 10.55
C THR A 352 -11.18 -0.47 10.70
N LYS A 353 -12.15 -0.04 9.89
CA LYS A 353 -12.72 1.32 10.01
C LYS A 353 -13.44 1.54 11.33
N ILE A 354 -14.19 0.55 11.82
CA ILE A 354 -14.81 0.62 13.14
C ILE A 354 -13.72 0.74 14.22
N GLY A 355 -12.66 -0.07 14.14
CA GLY A 355 -11.53 0.01 15.06
C GLY A 355 -10.92 1.42 15.12
N SER A 356 -10.77 2.07 13.96
CA SER A 356 -10.30 3.46 13.88
C SER A 356 -11.24 4.45 14.55
N ILE A 357 -12.57 4.29 14.44
CA ILE A 357 -13.55 5.17 15.10
C ILE A 357 -13.53 4.97 16.62
N LEU A 358 -13.53 3.72 17.08
CA LEU A 358 -13.54 3.41 18.52
C LEU A 358 -12.26 3.87 19.23
N GLY A 359 -11.15 3.91 18.51
CA GLY A 359 -9.88 4.45 18.99
C GLY A 359 -9.75 5.97 18.91
N ASP A 360 -10.66 6.68 18.23
CA ASP A 360 -10.58 8.13 18.03
C ASP A 360 -11.21 8.89 19.20
N GLU A 361 -10.37 9.49 20.04
CA GLU A 361 -10.77 10.35 21.17
C GLU A 361 -11.65 11.53 20.74
N THR A 362 -11.48 12.01 19.50
CA THR A 362 -12.29 13.09 18.92
C THR A 362 -13.74 12.66 18.72
N SER A 363 -13.95 11.45 18.21
CA SER A 363 -15.25 10.83 18.04
C SER A 363 -15.96 10.61 19.38
N LYS A 364 -15.23 10.15 20.42
CA LYS A 364 -15.79 9.98 21.77
C LYS A 364 -16.27 11.30 22.38
N ALA A 365 -15.49 12.37 22.22
CA ALA A 365 -15.87 13.70 22.72
C ALA A 365 -17.13 14.27 22.04
N VAL A 366 -17.32 14.01 20.74
CA VAL A 366 -18.54 14.41 20.01
C VAL A 366 -19.75 13.63 20.51
N ILE A 367 -19.63 12.32 20.69
CA ILE A 367 -20.70 11.46 21.21
C ILE A 367 -21.14 11.94 22.60
N TYR A 368 -20.19 12.14 23.52
CA TYR A 368 -20.48 12.60 24.88
C TYR A 368 -21.30 13.89 24.86
N LYS A 369 -20.91 14.88 24.04
CA LYS A 369 -21.55 16.19 24.00
C LYS A 369 -22.92 16.19 23.31
N LEU A 370 -23.11 15.36 22.28
CA LEU A 370 -24.41 15.23 21.59
C LEU A 370 -25.39 14.32 22.34
N SER A 371 -24.90 13.45 23.22
CA SER A 371 -25.72 12.54 24.03
C SER A 371 -26.68 13.27 24.99
N GLY A 372 -26.40 14.55 25.30
CA GLY A 372 -27.30 15.43 26.05
C GLY A 372 -28.54 15.88 25.26
N LYS A 373 -28.57 15.70 23.94
CA LYS A 373 -29.72 16.05 23.06
C LYS A 373 -30.33 14.86 22.33
N VAL A 374 -29.54 13.83 22.02
CA VAL A 374 -30.00 12.60 21.37
C VAL A 374 -29.63 11.43 22.28
N HIS A 375 -30.60 10.91 23.02
CA HIS A 375 -30.34 9.93 24.07
C HIS A 375 -29.78 8.60 23.53
N SER A 376 -30.22 8.20 22.33
CA SER A 376 -29.76 6.98 21.65
C SER A 376 -28.27 7.00 21.26
N LEU A 377 -27.61 8.18 21.23
CA LEU A 377 -26.16 8.28 20.99
C LEU A 377 -25.31 7.74 22.13
N LYS A 378 -25.86 7.61 23.35
CA LYS A 378 -25.12 7.01 24.49
C LYS A 378 -24.75 5.56 24.23
N GLU A 379 -25.62 4.84 23.52
CA GLU A 379 -25.44 3.42 23.22
C GLU A 379 -24.58 3.18 21.98
N LEU A 380 -24.36 4.22 21.16
CA LEU A 380 -23.70 4.10 19.86
C LEU A 380 -22.30 3.45 19.93
N PRO A 381 -21.40 3.84 20.86
CA PRO A 381 -20.08 3.21 20.95
C PRO A 381 -20.17 1.71 21.25
N TRP A 382 -21.09 1.32 22.14
CA TRP A 382 -21.30 -0.07 22.50
C TRP A 382 -21.87 -0.87 21.32
N LYS A 383 -22.91 -0.36 20.63
CA LYS A 383 -23.49 -1.02 19.45
C LYS A 383 -22.46 -1.19 18.33
N VAL A 384 -21.66 -0.16 18.06
CA VAL A 384 -20.59 -0.20 17.06
C VAL A 384 -19.51 -1.23 17.43
N ASP A 385 -19.14 -1.38 18.71
CA ASP A 385 -18.23 -2.43 19.17
C ASP A 385 -18.83 -3.84 19.06
N GLN A 386 -20.14 -4.00 19.34
CA GLN A 386 -20.83 -5.27 19.13
C GLN A 386 -20.84 -5.67 17.66
N ILE A 387 -21.15 -4.74 16.75
CA ILE A 387 -21.07 -4.96 15.30
C ILE A 387 -19.66 -5.39 14.90
N ARG A 388 -18.62 -4.73 15.42
CA ARG A 388 -17.22 -5.11 15.16
C ARG A 388 -16.95 -6.56 15.57
N LYS A 389 -17.30 -6.94 16.80
CA LYS A 389 -17.10 -8.30 17.33
C LYS A 389 -17.84 -9.36 16.50
N LYS A 390 -19.12 -9.11 16.17
CA LYS A 390 -19.94 -10.00 15.34
C LYS A 390 -19.35 -10.17 13.93
N LEU A 391 -18.93 -9.08 13.28
CA LEU A 391 -18.26 -9.13 11.98
C LEU A 391 -16.92 -9.88 12.03
N THR A 392 -16.10 -9.65 13.05
CA THR A 392 -14.84 -10.39 13.24
C THR A 392 -15.10 -11.88 13.39
N PHE A 393 -16.10 -12.28 14.18
CA PHE A 393 -16.47 -13.67 14.36
C PHE A 393 -16.95 -14.31 13.04
N MET A 394 -17.82 -13.63 12.29
CA MET A 394 -18.25 -14.11 10.97
C MET A 394 -17.06 -14.23 9.99
N SER A 395 -16.12 -13.28 10.01
CA SER A 395 -14.89 -13.37 9.22
C SER A 395 -14.05 -14.61 9.56
N GLN A 396 -13.95 -14.97 10.83
CA GLN A 396 -13.20 -16.16 11.27
C GLN A 396 -13.89 -17.45 10.80
N ILE A 397 -15.23 -17.50 10.86
CA ILE A 397 -16.00 -18.62 10.32
C ILE A 397 -15.74 -18.75 8.82
N ILE A 398 -15.85 -17.66 8.05
CA ILE A 398 -15.61 -17.69 6.61
C ILE A 398 -14.21 -18.23 6.30
N GLN A 399 -13.19 -17.82 7.05
CA GLN A 399 -11.82 -18.31 6.90
C GLN A 399 -11.65 -19.81 7.22
N GLN A 400 -12.53 -20.39 8.02
CA GLN A 400 -12.51 -21.81 8.41
C GLN A 400 -13.31 -22.71 7.48
N ILE A 401 -14.16 -22.15 6.60
CA ILE A 401 -14.95 -22.91 5.62
C ILE A 401 -14.01 -23.38 4.49
N GLY A 402 -13.79 -24.70 4.39
CA GLY A 402 -12.92 -25.31 3.36
C GLY A 402 -13.49 -25.28 1.94
N THR A 403 -12.64 -25.60 0.93
CA THR A 403 -12.90 -25.40 -0.52
C THR A 403 -14.15 -26.14 -0.98
N VAL A 404 -14.38 -27.29 -0.36
CA VAL A 404 -15.46 -28.22 -0.67
C VAL A 404 -16.84 -27.59 -0.43
N TYR A 405 -16.99 -26.78 0.62
CA TYR A 405 -18.26 -26.15 1.01
C TYR A 405 -18.59 -24.90 0.20
N LEU A 406 -17.71 -24.50 -0.71
CA LEU A 406 -17.88 -23.30 -1.53
C LEU A 406 -18.57 -23.59 -2.85
N THR A 407 -18.87 -24.86 -3.07
CA THR A 407 -19.86 -25.29 -4.06
C THR A 407 -21.27 -25.36 -3.47
N ASP A 408 -21.40 -25.21 -2.14
CA ASP A 408 -22.69 -25.16 -1.46
C ASP A 408 -23.34 -23.79 -1.65
N GLU A 409 -24.51 -23.79 -2.27
CA GLU A 409 -25.27 -22.58 -2.60
C GLU A 409 -25.73 -21.84 -1.33
N LEU A 410 -26.03 -22.55 -0.23
CA LEU A 410 -26.46 -21.95 1.04
C LEU A 410 -25.30 -21.21 1.71
N VAL A 411 -24.11 -21.80 1.71
CA VAL A 411 -22.89 -21.20 2.25
C VAL A 411 -22.53 -19.93 1.47
N ASN A 412 -22.53 -20.00 0.14
CA ASN A 412 -22.25 -18.85 -0.72
C ASN A 412 -23.28 -17.72 -0.54
N ASN A 413 -24.56 -18.07 -0.40
CA ASN A 413 -25.62 -17.08 -0.15
C ASN A 413 -25.44 -16.40 1.21
N TRP A 414 -25.11 -17.16 2.27
CA TRP A 414 -24.82 -16.60 3.58
C TRP A 414 -23.62 -15.65 3.56
N ILE A 415 -22.52 -16.07 2.94
CA ILE A 415 -21.33 -15.25 2.72
C ILE A 415 -21.68 -13.95 1.97
N GLY A 416 -22.55 -14.03 0.97
CA GLY A 416 -23.08 -12.88 0.24
C GLY A 416 -23.81 -11.87 1.13
N GLU A 417 -24.66 -12.34 2.05
CA GLU A 417 -25.36 -11.47 3.00
C GLU A 417 -24.41 -10.86 4.04
N VAL A 418 -23.42 -11.62 4.56
CA VAL A 418 -22.36 -11.07 5.43
C VAL A 418 -21.63 -9.92 4.74
N ARG A 419 -21.29 -10.08 3.45
CA ARG A 419 -20.61 -9.05 2.66
C ARG A 419 -21.47 -7.80 2.49
N LYS A 420 -22.77 -7.98 2.19
CA LYS A 420 -23.73 -6.87 2.04
C LYS A 420 -23.86 -6.06 3.32
N VAL A 421 -23.95 -6.72 4.47
CA VAL A 421 -23.98 -6.07 5.79
C VAL A 421 -22.68 -5.33 6.08
N ALA A 422 -21.52 -5.95 5.78
CA ALA A 422 -20.22 -5.29 5.94
C ALA A 422 -20.11 -4.00 5.09
N TYR A 423 -20.64 -4.00 3.87
CA TYR A 423 -20.69 -2.79 3.04
C TYR A 423 -21.60 -1.69 3.62
N ARG A 424 -22.75 -2.05 4.20
CA ARG A 424 -23.61 -1.07 4.89
C ARG A 424 -22.91 -0.45 6.09
N VAL A 425 -22.24 -1.28 6.90
CA VAL A 425 -21.41 -0.82 8.02
C VAL A 425 -20.36 0.18 7.54
N GLU A 426 -19.67 -0.14 6.45
CA GLU A 426 -18.65 0.73 5.87
C GLU A 426 -19.21 2.10 5.44
N ASP A 427 -20.39 2.12 4.82
CA ASP A 427 -21.06 3.35 4.40
C ASP A 427 -21.44 4.21 5.62
N VAL A 428 -22.09 3.63 6.62
CA VAL A 428 -22.53 4.36 7.81
C VAL A 428 -21.35 4.89 8.61
N VAL A 429 -20.27 4.11 8.71
CA VAL A 429 -19.01 4.52 9.34
C VAL A 429 -18.37 5.70 8.60
N ASP A 430 -18.27 5.68 7.27
CA ASP A 430 -17.73 6.80 6.50
C ASP A 430 -18.60 8.08 6.68
N LYS A 431 -19.93 7.93 6.69
CA LYS A 431 -20.88 9.03 6.95
C LYS A 431 -20.69 9.62 8.35
N TYR A 432 -20.56 8.75 9.37
CA TYR A 432 -20.29 9.16 10.74
C TYR A 432 -18.99 9.95 10.85
N SER A 433 -17.87 9.40 10.37
CA SER A 433 -16.56 10.06 10.43
C SER A 433 -16.56 11.43 9.74
N TYR A 434 -17.26 11.57 8.62
CA TYR A 434 -17.40 12.86 7.94
C TYR A 434 -18.13 13.90 8.79
N HIS A 435 -19.27 13.55 9.38
CA HIS A 435 -20.07 14.50 10.15
C HIS A 435 -19.42 14.88 11.48
N VAL A 436 -18.68 13.96 12.11
CA VAL A 436 -17.81 14.26 13.27
C VAL A 436 -16.78 15.31 12.90
N PHE A 437 -16.09 15.13 11.77
CA PHE A 437 -15.07 16.06 11.31
C PHE A 437 -15.63 17.44 10.93
N GLN A 438 -16.79 17.49 10.27
CA GLN A 438 -17.46 18.76 9.93
C GLN A 438 -17.84 19.56 11.18
N LEU A 439 -18.39 18.89 12.20
CA LEU A 439 -18.75 19.51 13.47
C LEU A 439 -17.54 20.17 14.15
N MET A 440 -16.36 19.55 14.05
CA MET A 440 -15.12 20.10 14.59
C MET A 440 -14.61 21.33 13.83
N GLN A 441 -14.61 21.28 12.49
CA GLN A 441 -14.13 22.39 11.66
C GLN A 441 -14.99 23.66 11.80
N GLU A 442 -16.29 23.52 12.04
CA GLU A 442 -17.19 24.68 12.18
C GLU A 442 -17.05 25.43 13.52
N GLY A 443 -16.17 24.97 14.43
CA GLY A 443 -15.86 25.62 15.70
C GLY A 443 -16.83 25.23 16.82
N PHE A 444 -16.34 24.38 17.73
CA PHE A 444 -17.11 23.67 18.76
C PHE A 444 -17.91 24.54 19.76
N LEU A 445 -17.60 25.84 19.86
CA LEU A 445 -18.17 26.74 20.87
C LEU A 445 -18.98 27.94 20.33
N LYS A 446 -18.75 28.40 19.09
CA LYS A 446 -19.36 29.66 18.60
C LYS A 446 -20.68 29.49 17.81
N LYS A 447 -21.05 28.28 17.37
CA LYS A 447 -22.26 28.04 16.55
C LYS A 447 -23.14 26.85 16.96
N PHE A 448 -22.77 26.13 18.02
CA PHE A 448 -23.53 24.97 18.55
C PHE A 448 -24.97 25.36 18.97
N PHE A 449 -25.20 26.63 19.34
CA PHE A 449 -26.51 27.16 19.71
C PHE A 449 -27.45 27.46 18.52
N ILE A 450 -26.93 27.60 17.29
CA ILE A 450 -27.73 28.00 16.11
C ILE A 450 -28.01 26.81 15.17
N LYS A 451 -27.10 25.82 15.08
CA LYS A 451 -27.21 24.65 14.19
C LYS A 451 -27.26 23.29 14.91
N GLY A 452 -27.34 23.28 16.25
CA GLY A 452 -27.36 22.03 17.03
C GLY A 452 -28.48 21.05 16.64
N THR A 453 -29.62 21.57 16.17
CA THR A 453 -30.74 20.77 15.66
C THR A 453 -30.40 19.97 14.39
N HIS A 454 -29.58 20.52 13.49
CA HIS A 454 -29.16 19.83 12.26
C HIS A 454 -28.31 18.60 12.57
N TYR A 455 -27.26 18.76 13.39
CA TYR A 455 -26.40 17.63 13.76
C TYR A 455 -27.14 16.60 14.60
N SER A 456 -28.06 17.01 15.49
CA SER A 456 -28.93 16.06 16.20
C SER A 456 -29.77 15.19 15.25
N ILE A 457 -30.33 15.76 14.18
CA ILE A 457 -31.07 14.99 13.16
C ILE A 457 -30.14 14.01 12.42
N VAL A 458 -28.96 14.47 11.99
CA VAL A 458 -27.99 13.65 11.25
C VAL A 458 -27.51 12.46 12.09
N PHE A 459 -27.12 12.71 13.35
CA PHE A 459 -26.61 11.67 14.23
C PHE A 459 -27.72 10.73 14.75
N SER A 460 -28.96 11.22 14.89
CA SER A 460 -30.12 10.34 15.13
C SER A 460 -30.30 9.36 13.97
N ALA A 461 -30.32 9.86 12.73
CA ALA A 461 -30.44 9.01 11.55
C ALA A 461 -29.31 7.97 11.44
N ILE A 462 -28.07 8.34 11.79
CA ILE A 462 -26.95 7.39 11.84
C ILE A 462 -27.17 6.31 12.91
N THR A 463 -27.75 6.67 14.06
CA THR A 463 -28.04 5.73 15.14
C THR A 463 -29.14 4.74 14.74
N ASP A 464 -30.18 5.24 14.06
CA ASP A 464 -31.24 4.41 13.50
C ASP A 464 -30.69 3.45 12.44
N GLU A 465 -29.85 3.94 11.51
CA GLU A 465 -29.19 3.09 10.51
C GLU A 465 -28.29 2.00 11.16
N ILE A 466 -27.63 2.30 12.29
CA ILE A 466 -26.83 1.32 13.04
C ILE A 466 -27.71 0.27 13.72
N ALA A 467 -28.87 0.66 14.25
CA ALA A 467 -29.83 -0.28 14.83
C ALA A 467 -30.37 -1.25 13.76
N ASP A 468 -30.71 -0.74 12.57
CA ASP A 468 -31.13 -1.57 11.44
C ASP A 468 -30.03 -2.57 11.02
N ILE A 469 -28.76 -2.12 10.99
CA ILE A 469 -27.62 -2.99 10.68
C ILE A 469 -27.46 -4.08 11.73
N GLU A 470 -27.64 -3.74 13.01
CA GLU A 470 -27.54 -4.73 14.10
C GLU A 470 -28.61 -5.81 13.97
N GLU A 471 -29.84 -5.43 13.62
CA GLU A 471 -30.93 -6.37 13.35
C GLU A 471 -30.59 -7.28 12.15
N GLU A 472 -30.12 -6.72 11.04
CA GLU A 472 -29.66 -7.50 9.88
C GLU A 472 -28.54 -8.48 10.24
N ILE A 473 -27.55 -8.06 11.05
CA ILE A 473 -26.48 -8.96 11.52
C ILE A 473 -27.08 -10.13 12.31
N ASN A 474 -28.04 -9.86 13.20
CA ASN A 474 -28.66 -10.93 13.98
C ASN A 474 -29.44 -11.90 13.07
N GLN A 475 -30.13 -11.39 12.04
CA GLN A 475 -30.78 -12.23 11.03
C GLN A 475 -29.75 -13.11 10.28
N VAL A 476 -28.63 -12.53 9.84
CA VAL A 476 -27.55 -13.28 9.15
C VAL A 476 -26.91 -14.32 10.07
N ILE A 477 -26.76 -14.03 11.36
CA ILE A 477 -26.31 -15.01 12.36
C ILE A 477 -27.32 -16.15 12.48
N HIS A 478 -28.62 -15.86 12.58
CA HIS A 478 -29.66 -16.91 12.64
C HIS A 478 -29.75 -17.75 11.36
N MET A 479 -29.46 -17.18 10.18
CA MET A 479 -29.42 -17.96 8.94
C MET A 479 -28.39 -19.09 9.00
N LYS A 480 -27.30 -18.92 9.74
CA LYS A 480 -26.28 -19.96 9.98
C LYS A 480 -26.87 -21.19 10.67
N ASP A 481 -27.75 -20.98 11.65
CA ASP A 481 -28.32 -22.05 12.48
C ASP A 481 -29.20 -23.02 11.66
N ASN A 482 -29.65 -22.60 10.47
CA ASN A 482 -30.49 -23.41 9.59
C ASN A 482 -29.73 -24.46 8.76
N TRP A 483 -28.40 -24.37 8.66
CA TRP A 483 -27.60 -25.31 7.86
C TRP A 483 -26.34 -25.82 8.56
N LEU A 484 -25.98 -25.27 9.72
CA LEU A 484 -24.91 -25.82 10.58
C LEU A 484 -25.48 -26.95 11.47
N HIS A 485 -25.52 -28.19 10.97
CA HIS A 485 -25.69 -29.35 11.83
C HIS A 485 -24.38 -29.64 12.58
N GLU A 486 -24.46 -29.93 13.89
CA GLU A 486 -23.37 -30.02 14.89
C GLU A 486 -22.23 -31.04 14.62
N THR A 487 -22.11 -31.59 13.42
CA THR A 487 -21.02 -32.50 13.07
C THR A 487 -20.36 -32.06 11.77
N GLN A 488 -19.27 -31.26 11.87
CA GLN A 488 -18.13 -31.19 10.91
C GLN A 488 -17.22 -29.95 11.10
N LEU A 489 -16.89 -29.57 12.34
CA LEU A 489 -15.73 -28.70 12.58
C LEU A 489 -14.49 -29.58 12.77
N VAL A 490 -13.68 -29.72 11.72
CA VAL A 490 -12.37 -30.39 11.82
C VAL A 490 -11.43 -29.47 12.61
N SER A 491 -11.08 -29.90 13.81
CA SER A 491 -10.03 -29.32 14.64
C SER A 491 -8.67 -29.71 14.07
N ASN A 492 -7.88 -28.75 13.58
CA ASN A 492 -6.41 -28.82 13.55
C ASN A 492 -5.80 -27.47 13.15
N GLN A 493 -5.49 -26.62 14.13
CA GLN A 493 -4.66 -25.43 13.93
C GLN A 493 -3.90 -25.04 15.20
N GLN A 494 -2.74 -25.65 15.45
CA GLN A 494 -1.71 -25.02 16.29
C GLN A 494 -0.31 -25.38 15.78
N GLN A 495 0.04 -24.77 14.64
CA GLN A 495 1.39 -24.35 14.24
C GLN A 495 1.26 -23.80 12.82
N LEU A 496 0.97 -22.50 12.69
CA LEU A 496 1.09 -21.76 11.41
C LEU A 496 0.90 -20.24 11.57
N ALA A 497 0.51 -19.74 12.75
CA ALA A 497 0.50 -18.30 13.03
C ALA A 497 1.91 -17.66 13.09
N GLU A 498 2.97 -18.46 13.17
CA GLU A 498 4.36 -17.97 13.23
C GLU A 498 5.02 -17.80 11.86
N ILE A 499 4.53 -18.45 10.80
CA ILE A 499 5.15 -18.35 9.46
C ILE A 499 4.66 -17.08 8.73
N GLU A 500 3.44 -16.61 9.00
CA GLU A 500 2.88 -15.41 8.35
C GLU A 500 3.43 -14.09 8.89
N ARG A 501 3.92 -14.05 10.15
CA ARG A 501 4.55 -12.82 10.70
C ARG A 501 5.99 -12.62 10.21
N HIS A 502 6.70 -13.68 9.84
CA HIS A 502 8.05 -13.59 9.27
C HIS A 502 8.08 -13.25 7.78
N ARG A 503 6.93 -13.15 7.12
CA ARG A 503 6.84 -13.05 5.65
C ARG A 503 6.94 -11.65 5.06
N SER A 504 6.91 -10.58 5.87
CA SER A 504 6.55 -9.25 5.36
C SER A 504 7.66 -8.19 5.30
N GLU A 505 8.83 -8.40 5.91
CA GLU A 505 9.87 -7.33 5.91
C GLU A 505 11.27 -7.81 5.50
N GLU A 506 11.68 -9.04 5.81
CA GLU A 506 13.10 -9.44 5.67
C GLU A 506 13.46 -10.13 4.34
N GLN A 507 12.57 -10.97 3.76
CA GLN A 507 12.80 -11.58 2.44
C GLN A 507 12.50 -10.62 1.28
N MET A 508 11.59 -9.65 1.48
CA MET A 508 11.25 -8.61 0.50
C MET A 508 12.33 -7.51 0.44
N ALA A 509 13.06 -7.25 1.53
CA ALA A 509 14.22 -6.36 1.53
C ALA A 509 15.37 -6.87 0.64
N LYS A 510 15.49 -8.20 0.46
CA LYS A 510 16.45 -8.81 -0.50
C LYS A 510 15.98 -8.79 -1.96
N ALA A 511 14.70 -8.50 -2.24
CA ALA A 511 14.15 -8.36 -3.59
C ALA A 511 14.24 -6.93 -4.15
N VAL A 512 14.93 -6.01 -3.44
CA VAL A 512 15.23 -4.67 -3.95
C VAL A 512 16.46 -4.76 -4.85
N LEU A 513 16.29 -5.10 -6.14
CA LEU A 513 17.00 -4.42 -7.25
C LEU A 513 16.71 -4.88 -8.69
N LEU A 514 15.96 -5.96 -8.96
CA LEU A 514 15.91 -6.51 -10.33
C LEU A 514 14.51 -6.96 -10.75
N VAL A 515 13.61 -6.01 -11.03
CA VAL A 515 12.57 -6.24 -12.05
C VAL A 515 13.18 -5.89 -13.41
N VAL A 516 14.17 -6.68 -13.82
CA VAL A 516 14.56 -6.70 -15.22
C VAL A 516 13.47 -7.49 -15.92
N ILE A 517 12.78 -6.86 -16.88
CA ILE A 517 11.99 -7.58 -17.86
C ILE A 517 12.99 -8.47 -18.60
N HIS A 518 13.13 -9.71 -18.15
CA HIS A 518 13.75 -10.74 -18.96
C HIS A 518 12.79 -11.02 -20.11
N ASP A 519 13.27 -10.94 -21.35
CA ASP A 519 12.56 -11.51 -22.49
C ASP A 519 12.49 -13.03 -22.26
N ASP A 520 11.45 -13.49 -21.60
CA ASP A 520 11.18 -14.91 -21.32
C ASP A 520 10.65 -15.64 -22.57
N LEU A 521 11.06 -15.20 -23.76
CA LEU A 521 10.67 -15.82 -25.02
C LEU A 521 11.44 -17.13 -25.21
N VAL A 522 10.70 -18.23 -25.36
CA VAL A 522 11.21 -19.59 -25.64
C VAL A 522 10.35 -20.22 -26.76
N GLY A 523 10.91 -21.13 -27.55
CA GLY A 523 10.16 -21.92 -28.54
C GLY A 523 9.47 -21.19 -29.70
N ILE A 524 9.69 -19.89 -29.88
CA ILE A 524 8.98 -19.10 -30.91
C ILE A 524 9.66 -19.08 -32.28
N GLU A 525 10.88 -19.61 -32.41
CA GLU A 525 11.79 -19.20 -33.48
C GLU A 525 11.42 -19.71 -34.87
N GLU A 526 10.93 -20.94 -34.95
CA GLU A 526 10.41 -21.52 -36.19
C GLU A 526 9.16 -20.78 -36.69
N ASN A 527 8.18 -20.58 -35.80
CA ASN A 527 6.94 -19.87 -36.10
C ASN A 527 7.19 -18.41 -36.50
N ARG A 528 8.15 -17.76 -35.84
CA ARG A 528 8.60 -16.40 -36.19
C ARG A 528 9.15 -16.37 -37.61
N ARG A 529 10.03 -17.32 -37.96
CA ARG A 529 10.62 -17.42 -39.30
C ARG A 529 9.55 -17.63 -40.38
N LEU A 530 8.54 -18.47 -40.12
CA LEU A 530 7.42 -18.70 -41.03
C LEU A 530 6.61 -17.42 -41.27
N LEU A 531 6.17 -16.74 -40.20
CA LEU A 531 5.40 -15.49 -40.32
C LEU A 531 6.18 -14.39 -41.03
N THR A 532 7.46 -14.20 -40.68
CA THR A 532 8.34 -13.25 -41.38
C THR A 532 8.47 -13.59 -42.86
N GLY A 533 8.58 -14.89 -43.21
CA GLY A 533 8.61 -15.34 -44.60
C GLY A 533 7.33 -15.01 -45.37
N TRP A 534 6.16 -15.19 -44.73
CA TRP A 534 4.87 -14.86 -45.35
C TRP A 534 4.64 -13.35 -45.50
N LEU A 535 5.19 -12.54 -44.59
CA LEU A 535 5.12 -11.09 -44.68
C LEU A 535 5.97 -10.52 -45.82
N ASN A 536 7.11 -11.15 -46.11
CA ASN A 536 8.08 -10.72 -47.11
C ASN A 536 7.93 -11.40 -48.48
N SER A 537 6.79 -12.03 -48.75
CA SER A 537 6.47 -12.59 -50.07
C SER A 537 6.23 -11.50 -51.14
N ASP A 538 6.70 -11.73 -52.36
CA ASP A 538 6.55 -10.85 -53.54
C ASP A 538 5.13 -10.83 -54.15
N GLU A 539 4.14 -11.37 -53.45
CA GLU A 539 2.74 -11.36 -53.88
C GLU A 539 2.18 -9.93 -53.94
N GLN A 540 1.66 -9.55 -55.12
CA GLN A 540 1.07 -8.22 -55.40
C GLN A 540 -0.31 -8.02 -54.74
N ILE A 541 -1.00 -9.09 -54.36
CA ILE A 541 -2.34 -9.05 -53.76
C ILE A 541 -2.29 -8.83 -52.25
N THR A 542 -3.41 -8.39 -51.68
CA THR A 542 -3.57 -8.30 -50.23
C THR A 542 -3.58 -9.70 -49.61
N ARG A 543 -2.64 -9.97 -48.71
CA ARG A 543 -2.50 -11.25 -48.01
C ARG A 543 -3.27 -11.24 -46.70
N LEU A 544 -4.01 -12.30 -46.44
CA LEU A 544 -4.63 -12.55 -45.14
C LEU A 544 -3.91 -13.72 -44.48
N ILE A 545 -3.35 -13.48 -43.30
CA ILE A 545 -2.67 -14.48 -42.46
C ILE A 545 -3.49 -14.66 -41.20
N THR A 546 -3.74 -15.91 -40.80
CA THR A 546 -4.39 -16.19 -39.51
C THR A 546 -3.45 -16.97 -38.61
N VAL A 547 -3.31 -16.51 -37.36
CA VAL A 547 -2.60 -17.21 -36.30
C VAL A 547 -3.64 -17.71 -35.29
N SER A 548 -3.83 -19.02 -35.23
CA SER A 548 -4.89 -19.66 -34.44
C SER A 548 -4.32 -20.57 -33.35
N GLY A 549 -5.14 -20.79 -32.31
CA GLY A 549 -4.79 -21.67 -31.19
C GLY A 549 -5.57 -21.32 -29.92
N MET A 550 -5.57 -22.24 -28.96
CA MET A 550 -6.19 -22.04 -27.64
C MET A 550 -5.67 -20.78 -26.93
N GLY A 551 -6.46 -20.24 -26.01
CA GLY A 551 -6.04 -19.13 -25.14
C GLY A 551 -4.77 -19.47 -24.35
N GLY A 552 -3.89 -18.49 -24.12
CA GLY A 552 -2.66 -18.67 -23.36
C GLY A 552 -1.46 -19.27 -24.11
N LEU A 553 -1.60 -19.64 -25.40
CA LEU A 553 -0.52 -20.17 -26.25
C LEU A 553 0.54 -19.14 -26.72
N GLY A 554 0.39 -17.85 -26.41
CA GLY A 554 1.33 -16.82 -26.86
C GLY A 554 1.13 -16.31 -28.30
N LYS A 555 -0.09 -16.42 -28.86
CA LYS A 555 -0.42 -15.88 -30.20
C LYS A 555 -0.05 -14.39 -30.34
N THR A 556 -0.58 -13.57 -29.44
CA THR A 556 -0.32 -12.13 -29.38
C THR A 556 1.16 -11.86 -29.18
N THR A 557 1.84 -12.63 -28.33
CA THR A 557 3.30 -12.53 -28.11
C THR A 557 4.10 -12.77 -29.38
N LEU A 558 3.80 -13.84 -30.12
CA LEU A 558 4.45 -14.15 -31.40
C LEU A 558 4.19 -13.06 -32.44
N VAL A 559 2.93 -12.67 -32.63
CA VAL A 559 2.57 -11.65 -33.64
C VAL A 559 3.13 -10.28 -33.25
N THR A 560 3.19 -9.94 -31.97
CA THR A 560 3.84 -8.71 -31.49
C THR A 560 5.33 -8.74 -31.83
N ASN A 561 6.01 -9.86 -31.55
CA ASN A 561 7.42 -10.02 -31.87
C ASN A 561 7.70 -9.86 -33.37
N VAL A 562 6.87 -10.44 -34.24
CA VAL A 562 7.01 -10.32 -35.70
C VAL A 562 6.61 -8.93 -36.19
N TYR A 563 5.47 -8.40 -35.74
CA TYR A 563 4.96 -7.09 -36.12
C TYR A 563 5.95 -5.98 -35.78
N GLU A 564 6.50 -5.96 -34.57
CA GLU A 564 7.46 -4.94 -34.16
C GLU A 564 8.74 -4.94 -35.01
N ARG A 565 9.16 -6.11 -35.50
CA ARG A 565 10.32 -6.27 -36.40
C ARG A 565 10.02 -5.89 -37.85
N GLU A 566 8.84 -6.27 -38.36
CA GLU A 566 8.53 -6.19 -39.79
C GLU A 566 7.68 -4.98 -40.17
N LYS A 567 6.99 -4.31 -39.23
CA LYS A 567 6.06 -3.22 -39.54
C LYS A 567 6.67 -2.10 -40.36
N ASN A 568 7.97 -1.81 -40.19
CA ASN A 568 8.67 -0.76 -40.94
C ASN A 568 8.94 -1.12 -42.41
N ASN A 569 8.78 -2.39 -42.79
CA ASN A 569 8.77 -2.82 -44.20
C ASN A 569 7.44 -2.48 -44.91
N PHE A 570 6.49 -1.86 -44.20
CA PHE A 570 5.19 -1.44 -44.67
C PHE A 570 5.03 0.07 -44.44
N THR A 571 4.61 0.79 -45.49
CA THR A 571 4.40 2.25 -45.45
C THR A 571 3.28 2.70 -44.51
N THR A 572 2.37 1.80 -44.16
CA THR A 572 1.31 2.06 -43.18
C THR A 572 1.10 0.80 -42.35
N HIS A 573 0.97 0.94 -41.05
CA HIS A 573 0.76 -0.20 -40.16
C HIS A 573 -0.20 0.17 -39.03
N ALA A 574 -1.00 -0.79 -38.58
CA ALA A 574 -1.87 -0.58 -37.43
C ALA A 574 -2.04 -1.89 -36.66
N TRP A 575 -2.11 -1.77 -35.34
CA TRP A 575 -2.51 -2.85 -34.44
C TRP A 575 -3.82 -2.50 -33.77
N ILE A 576 -4.79 -3.39 -33.88
CA ILE A 576 -6.12 -3.22 -33.31
C ILE A 576 -6.55 -4.50 -32.64
N VAL A 577 -6.75 -4.42 -31.32
CA VAL A 577 -7.47 -5.45 -30.56
C VAL A 577 -8.96 -5.31 -30.85
N VAL A 578 -9.60 -6.43 -31.22
CA VAL A 578 -11.01 -6.55 -31.55
C VAL A 578 -11.72 -7.23 -30.38
N SER A 579 -12.54 -6.47 -29.65
CA SER A 579 -13.30 -6.99 -28.51
C SER A 579 -14.35 -8.02 -28.97
N GLN A 580 -14.73 -8.93 -28.06
CA GLN A 580 -15.82 -9.90 -28.30
C GLN A 580 -17.12 -9.20 -28.75
N ASN A 581 -17.50 -8.15 -28.03
CA ASN A 581 -18.59 -7.26 -28.39
C ASN A 581 -18.00 -6.05 -29.13
N TYR A 582 -17.92 -6.12 -30.46
CA TYR A 582 -17.37 -5.04 -31.29
C TYR A 582 -18.48 -4.20 -31.93
N ASP A 583 -18.17 -2.94 -32.21
CA ASP A 583 -18.98 -2.06 -33.07
C ASP A 583 -18.14 -1.64 -34.27
N VAL A 584 -18.69 -1.81 -35.48
CA VAL A 584 -17.98 -1.58 -36.73
C VAL A 584 -17.53 -0.12 -36.88
N VAL A 585 -18.40 0.83 -36.52
CA VAL A 585 -18.11 2.27 -36.62
C VAL A 585 -16.95 2.61 -35.67
N LYS A 586 -17.01 2.14 -34.43
CA LYS A 586 -15.94 2.34 -33.43
C LYS A 586 -14.62 1.72 -33.89
N LEU A 587 -14.68 0.50 -34.43
CA LEU A 587 -13.51 -0.23 -34.93
C LEU A 587 -12.83 0.53 -36.07
N LEU A 588 -13.60 1.02 -37.04
CA LEU A 588 -13.10 1.82 -38.17
C LEU A 588 -12.53 3.17 -37.71
N ARG A 589 -13.16 3.86 -36.75
CA ARG A 589 -12.60 5.09 -36.16
C ARG A 589 -11.29 4.83 -35.42
N LYS A 590 -11.18 3.72 -34.69
CA LYS A 590 -9.94 3.30 -34.01
C LYS A 590 -8.84 3.03 -35.05
N LEU A 591 -9.19 2.38 -36.17
CA LEU A 591 -8.27 2.15 -37.29
C LEU A 591 -7.79 3.46 -37.93
N LEU A 592 -8.70 4.37 -38.28
CA LEU A 592 -8.37 5.68 -38.87
C LEU A 592 -7.39 6.48 -38.00
N ARG A 593 -7.62 6.49 -36.67
CA ARG A 593 -6.71 7.12 -35.71
C ARG A 593 -5.34 6.47 -35.70
N LYS A 594 -5.27 5.12 -35.75
CA LYS A 594 -4.00 4.38 -35.78
C LYS A 594 -3.22 4.58 -37.08
N ILE A 595 -3.88 4.85 -38.20
CA ILE A 595 -3.24 5.13 -39.50
C ILE A 595 -2.99 6.62 -39.75
N GLY A 596 -3.15 7.48 -38.72
CA GLY A 596 -2.65 8.86 -38.73
C GLY A 596 -3.66 9.95 -39.08
N GLU A 597 -4.96 9.72 -38.97
CA GLU A 597 -5.98 10.77 -39.17
C GLU A 597 -6.29 11.50 -37.85
N PRO A 598 -6.00 12.83 -37.74
CA PRO A 598 -6.29 13.60 -36.53
C PRO A 598 -7.80 13.81 -36.35
N GLU A 599 -8.25 13.88 -35.09
CA GLU A 599 -9.66 14.13 -34.75
C GLU A 599 -10.06 15.56 -35.14
N GLN A 600 -10.61 15.70 -36.35
CA GLN A 600 -11.48 16.82 -36.67
C GLN A 600 -12.88 16.51 -36.13
N SER A 601 -13.61 17.53 -35.69
CA SER A 601 -15.04 17.45 -35.33
C SER A 601 -15.92 16.82 -36.43
N GLN A 602 -15.40 16.70 -37.66
CA GLN A 602 -16.06 16.10 -38.83
C GLN A 602 -16.12 14.56 -38.83
N LEU A 603 -15.37 13.83 -37.99
CA LEU A 603 -15.39 12.35 -37.96
C LEU A 603 -16.51 11.75 -37.10
N VAL A 604 -17.15 12.58 -36.26
CA VAL A 604 -18.12 12.15 -35.24
C VAL A 604 -19.45 11.71 -35.85
N ASP A 605 -19.86 12.35 -36.95
CA ASP A 605 -21.16 12.12 -37.61
C ASP A 605 -21.12 11.10 -38.77
N LEU A 606 -19.94 10.56 -39.11
CA LEU A 606 -19.79 9.64 -40.24
C LEU A 606 -20.30 8.23 -39.92
N ASP A 607 -21.03 7.65 -40.88
CA ASP A 607 -21.55 6.29 -40.81
C ASP A 607 -20.46 5.23 -41.12
N ALA A 608 -20.79 3.94 -40.96
CA ALA A 608 -19.84 2.86 -41.21
C ALA A 608 -19.35 2.78 -42.66
N ARG A 609 -20.15 3.21 -43.65
CA ARG A 609 -19.75 3.20 -45.08
C ARG A 609 -18.78 4.33 -45.36
N ASP A 610 -19.06 5.53 -44.86
CA ASP A 610 -18.20 6.69 -45.02
C ASP A 610 -16.82 6.45 -44.38
N LEU A 611 -16.81 5.87 -43.18
CA LEU A 611 -15.57 5.50 -42.49
C LEU A 611 -14.77 4.44 -43.25
N LYS A 612 -15.42 3.43 -43.85
CA LYS A 612 -14.74 2.45 -44.72
C LYS A 612 -14.12 3.10 -45.95
N ALA A 613 -14.86 4.00 -46.61
CA ALA A 613 -14.36 4.73 -47.76
C ALA A 613 -13.10 5.53 -47.40
N LYS A 614 -13.12 6.19 -46.24
CA LYS A 614 -11.99 6.96 -45.73
C LYS A 614 -10.79 6.09 -45.36
N VAL A 615 -11.02 4.94 -44.72
CA VAL A 615 -9.95 3.95 -44.48
C VAL A 615 -9.34 3.51 -45.80
N LYS A 616 -10.16 3.17 -46.79
CA LYS A 616 -9.71 2.71 -48.10
C LYS A 616 -8.89 3.79 -48.82
N GLU A 617 -9.34 5.04 -48.79
CA GLU A 617 -8.60 6.19 -49.34
C GLU A 617 -7.22 6.34 -48.68
N ARG A 618 -7.15 6.22 -47.35
CA ARG A 618 -5.90 6.34 -46.60
C ARG A 618 -4.92 5.21 -46.86
N LEU A 619 -5.42 4.00 -47.10
CA LEU A 619 -4.60 2.82 -47.40
C LEU A 619 -4.24 2.72 -48.89
N ALA A 620 -4.97 3.41 -49.78
CA ALA A 620 -4.75 3.33 -51.22
C ALA A 620 -3.33 3.76 -51.62
N GLY A 621 -2.71 2.98 -52.52
CA GLY A 621 -1.35 3.22 -53.00
C GLY A 621 -0.23 2.96 -51.97
N ARG A 622 -0.57 2.39 -50.81
CA ARG A 622 0.37 2.11 -49.72
C ARG A 622 0.50 0.61 -49.48
N LYS A 623 1.71 0.18 -49.12
CA LYS A 623 1.98 -1.15 -48.59
C LYS A 623 1.59 -1.15 -47.10
N CYS A 624 0.60 -1.94 -46.72
CA CYS A 624 -0.02 -1.87 -45.40
C CYS A 624 0.18 -3.15 -44.57
N LEU A 625 0.44 -3.05 -43.26
CA LEU A 625 0.41 -4.17 -42.31
C LEU A 625 -0.62 -3.91 -41.20
N ILE A 626 -1.74 -4.61 -41.25
CA ILE A 626 -2.82 -4.43 -40.27
C ILE A 626 -2.95 -5.69 -39.42
N VAL A 627 -2.83 -5.56 -38.11
CA VAL A 627 -3.08 -6.65 -37.16
C VAL A 627 -4.45 -6.44 -36.52
N LEU A 628 -5.31 -7.44 -36.66
CA LEU A 628 -6.57 -7.57 -35.94
C LEU A 628 -6.40 -8.66 -34.89
N ASP A 629 -6.17 -8.24 -33.65
CA ASP A 629 -5.84 -9.12 -32.54
C ASP A 629 -7.11 -9.59 -31.81
N ASP A 630 -7.12 -10.87 -31.43
CA ASP A 630 -8.17 -11.63 -30.74
C ASP A 630 -9.55 -11.56 -31.41
N VAL A 631 -9.65 -11.84 -32.72
CA VAL A 631 -10.93 -11.84 -33.45
C VAL A 631 -11.79 -13.05 -33.09
N TRP A 632 -12.98 -12.82 -32.54
CA TRP A 632 -13.91 -13.87 -32.10
C TRP A 632 -14.96 -14.30 -33.14
N ASN A 633 -15.42 -13.38 -33.98
CA ASN A 633 -16.45 -13.66 -34.99
C ASN A 633 -15.94 -13.29 -36.38
N GLN A 634 -16.16 -14.17 -37.36
CA GLN A 634 -15.82 -13.93 -38.77
C GLN A 634 -16.47 -12.64 -39.30
N GLU A 635 -17.66 -12.28 -38.79
CA GLU A 635 -18.37 -11.05 -39.17
C GLU A 635 -17.54 -9.79 -38.90
N ALA A 636 -16.70 -9.79 -37.86
CA ALA A 636 -15.88 -8.64 -37.51
C ALA A 636 -14.93 -8.24 -38.63
N TYR A 637 -14.36 -9.25 -39.31
CA TYR A 637 -13.53 -9.03 -40.48
C TYR A 637 -14.36 -8.84 -41.75
N THR A 638 -15.38 -9.67 -42.01
CA THR A 638 -16.15 -9.57 -43.27
C THR A 638 -16.81 -8.21 -43.43
N GLN A 639 -17.27 -7.59 -42.34
CA GLN A 639 -17.88 -6.26 -42.35
C GLN A 639 -16.89 -5.15 -42.68
N ILE A 640 -15.58 -5.30 -42.44
CA ILE A 640 -14.56 -4.27 -42.75
C ILE A 640 -13.65 -4.65 -43.92
N ARG A 641 -13.71 -5.89 -44.40
CA ARG A 641 -12.83 -6.46 -45.43
C ARG A 641 -12.74 -5.61 -46.68
N ASP A 642 -13.84 -4.99 -47.11
CA ASP A 642 -13.90 -4.18 -48.33
C ASP A 642 -13.01 -2.93 -48.27
N ALA A 643 -12.67 -2.47 -47.05
CA ALA A 643 -11.70 -1.38 -46.84
C ALA A 643 -10.25 -1.81 -47.10
N PHE A 644 -9.98 -3.13 -47.12
CA PHE A 644 -8.66 -3.71 -47.32
C PHE A 644 -8.47 -4.38 -48.68
N GLN A 645 -9.53 -4.47 -49.50
CA GLN A 645 -9.45 -5.09 -50.83
C GLN A 645 -8.68 -4.20 -51.81
N ASN A 646 -7.95 -4.85 -52.73
CA ASN A 646 -7.16 -4.22 -53.80
C ASN A 646 -6.00 -3.34 -53.31
N LEU A 647 -5.51 -3.58 -52.08
CA LEU A 647 -4.30 -2.94 -51.58
C LEU A 647 -3.05 -3.70 -52.05
N GLN A 648 -2.17 -3.03 -52.79
CA GLN A 648 -0.98 -3.68 -53.35
C GLN A 648 0.01 -4.07 -52.24
N ALA A 649 0.51 -5.30 -52.33
CA ALA A 649 1.53 -5.87 -51.44
C ALA A 649 1.25 -5.75 -49.93
N SER A 650 -0.03 -5.60 -49.55
CA SER A 650 -0.45 -5.38 -48.16
C SER A 650 -0.75 -6.69 -47.44
N CYS A 651 -0.65 -6.71 -46.11
CA CYS A 651 -0.91 -7.87 -45.28
C CYS A 651 -1.87 -7.51 -44.14
N VAL A 652 -2.84 -8.38 -43.90
CA VAL A 652 -3.69 -8.38 -42.72
C VAL A 652 -3.37 -9.65 -41.92
N ILE A 653 -3.01 -9.50 -40.66
CA ILE A 653 -2.83 -10.63 -39.72
C ILE A 653 -4.03 -10.64 -38.78
N ILE A 654 -4.66 -11.80 -38.63
CA ILE A 654 -5.69 -12.04 -37.63
C ILE A 654 -5.16 -13.03 -36.60
N THR A 655 -5.18 -12.69 -35.32
CA THR A 655 -5.04 -13.71 -34.26
C THR A 655 -6.44 -14.14 -33.81
N THR A 656 -6.63 -15.43 -33.53
CA THR A 656 -7.94 -15.93 -33.12
C THR A 656 -7.86 -17.22 -32.32
N ARG A 657 -8.89 -17.48 -31.51
CA ARG A 657 -9.13 -18.76 -30.83
C ARG A 657 -10.12 -19.66 -31.58
N GLN A 658 -10.72 -19.12 -32.64
CA GLN A 658 -11.91 -19.65 -33.28
C GLN A 658 -11.54 -20.23 -34.64
N GLU A 659 -11.77 -21.52 -34.83
CA GLU A 659 -11.39 -22.23 -36.06
C GLU A 659 -12.12 -21.63 -37.29
N GLN A 660 -13.38 -21.21 -37.12
CA GLN A 660 -14.18 -20.53 -38.14
C GLN A 660 -13.61 -19.16 -38.57
N VAL A 661 -12.81 -18.51 -37.73
CA VAL A 661 -12.09 -17.28 -38.10
C VAL A 661 -10.74 -17.63 -38.75
N ALA A 662 -10.09 -18.71 -38.31
CA ALA A 662 -8.83 -19.17 -38.89
C ALA A 662 -8.97 -19.56 -40.36
N VAL A 663 -10.10 -20.16 -40.75
CA VAL A 663 -10.37 -20.54 -42.14
C VAL A 663 -10.59 -19.37 -43.10
N LEU A 664 -10.64 -18.12 -42.60
CA LEU A 664 -10.71 -16.93 -43.47
C LEU A 664 -9.45 -16.76 -44.33
N ALA A 665 -8.28 -17.19 -43.83
CA ALA A 665 -7.04 -17.19 -44.61
C ALA A 665 -6.92 -18.46 -45.47
N HIS A 666 -6.14 -18.37 -46.56
CA HIS A 666 -5.82 -19.53 -47.37
C HIS A 666 -5.05 -20.60 -46.54
N PRO A 667 -5.24 -21.92 -46.74
CA PRO A 667 -4.61 -22.97 -45.93
C PRO A 667 -3.08 -22.85 -45.78
N THR A 668 -2.38 -22.34 -46.80
CA THR A 668 -0.91 -22.11 -46.78
C THR A 668 -0.47 -20.89 -45.96
N ARG A 669 -1.42 -20.10 -45.44
CA ARG A 669 -1.23 -18.88 -44.63
C ARG A 669 -1.94 -18.98 -43.27
N GLN A 670 -2.33 -20.20 -42.88
CA GLN A 670 -2.88 -20.50 -41.57
C GLN A 670 -1.75 -21.04 -40.68
N LEU A 671 -1.44 -20.34 -39.59
CA LEU A 671 -0.51 -20.82 -38.58
C LEU A 671 -1.29 -21.25 -37.34
N LYS A 672 -1.37 -22.57 -37.11
CA LYS A 672 -1.93 -23.13 -35.88
C LYS A 672 -0.81 -23.34 -34.87
N LEU A 673 -0.80 -22.54 -33.80
CA LEU A 673 0.19 -22.67 -32.73
C LEU A 673 -0.03 -23.96 -31.92
N LYS A 674 1.09 -24.60 -31.59
CA LYS A 674 1.14 -25.77 -30.72
C LYS A 674 1.67 -25.36 -29.33
N PRO A 675 1.35 -26.14 -28.29
CA PRO A 675 1.99 -25.97 -26.99
C PRO A 675 3.53 -26.11 -27.09
N LEU A 676 4.24 -25.50 -26.14
CA LEU A 676 5.69 -25.64 -25.99
C LEU A 676 6.06 -27.10 -25.75
N ASP A 677 7.19 -27.54 -26.29
CA ASP A 677 7.77 -28.80 -25.87
C ASP A 677 8.24 -28.73 -24.42
N HIS A 678 8.44 -29.89 -23.81
CA HIS A 678 8.78 -30.00 -22.41
C HIS A 678 10.08 -29.25 -22.04
N GLY A 679 11.08 -29.23 -22.92
CA GLY A 679 12.35 -28.55 -22.66
C GLY A 679 12.17 -27.04 -22.54
N ASP A 680 11.52 -26.44 -23.54
CA ASP A 680 11.22 -25.00 -23.54
C ASP A 680 10.26 -24.62 -22.40
N ALA A 681 9.26 -25.48 -22.12
CA ALA A 681 8.32 -25.29 -21.02
C ALA A 681 9.02 -25.28 -19.65
N HIS A 682 9.96 -26.20 -19.42
CA HIS A 682 10.74 -26.27 -18.20
C HIS A 682 11.65 -25.04 -18.04
N VAL A 683 12.32 -24.60 -19.11
CA VAL A 683 13.14 -23.38 -19.09
C VAL A 683 12.29 -22.16 -18.72
N LEU A 684 11.12 -22.01 -19.32
CA LEU A 684 10.19 -20.91 -19.02
C LEU A 684 9.73 -20.95 -17.56
N PHE A 685 9.38 -22.14 -17.05
CA PHE A 685 9.00 -22.33 -15.66
C PHE A 685 10.12 -21.91 -14.70
N CYS A 686 11.35 -22.38 -14.92
CA CYS A 686 12.48 -22.10 -14.04
C CYS A 686 12.83 -20.61 -14.01
N ARG A 687 12.80 -19.93 -15.17
CA ARG A 687 12.99 -18.47 -15.26
C ARG A 687 12.00 -17.70 -14.41
N LYS A 688 10.76 -18.19 -14.28
CA LYS A 688 9.74 -17.55 -13.44
C LYS A 688 9.81 -17.96 -11.97
N ALA A 689 9.91 -19.25 -11.70
CA ALA A 689 9.86 -19.77 -10.33
C ALA A 689 11.12 -19.45 -9.51
N PHE A 690 12.28 -19.38 -10.17
CA PHE A 690 13.58 -19.21 -9.53
C PHE A 690 14.32 -17.94 -10.01
N TYR A 691 13.58 -16.88 -10.36
CA TYR A 691 14.13 -15.64 -10.91
C TYR A 691 15.21 -14.97 -10.03
N ASN A 692 15.22 -15.26 -8.72
CA ASN A 692 16.16 -14.73 -7.74
C ASN A 692 17.42 -15.62 -7.53
N THR A 693 17.53 -16.75 -8.24
CA THR A 693 18.68 -17.65 -8.19
C THR A 693 19.66 -17.39 -9.32
N ILE A 694 20.94 -17.70 -9.09
CA ILE A 694 21.97 -17.59 -10.13
C ILE A 694 21.57 -18.51 -11.29
N ASN A 695 21.49 -17.94 -12.50
CA ASN A 695 21.04 -18.59 -13.74
C ASN A 695 19.59 -19.07 -13.76
N CYS A 696 18.74 -18.68 -12.80
CA CYS A 696 17.34 -19.13 -12.71
C CYS A 696 17.19 -20.67 -12.71
N SER A 697 18.11 -21.37 -12.05
CA SER A 697 18.16 -22.84 -12.07
C SER A 697 17.28 -23.43 -10.97
N CYS A 698 16.62 -24.55 -11.28
CA CYS A 698 15.83 -25.28 -10.29
C CYS A 698 16.78 -26.06 -9.36
N PRO A 699 16.57 -26.02 -8.03
CA PRO A 699 17.31 -26.87 -7.11
C PRO A 699 17.02 -28.36 -7.34
N ASP A 700 18.06 -29.20 -7.26
CA ASP A 700 17.97 -30.65 -7.51
C ASP A 700 16.86 -31.35 -6.70
N GLU A 701 16.62 -30.91 -5.45
CA GLU A 701 15.58 -31.47 -4.57
C GLU A 701 14.15 -31.23 -5.07
N LEU A 702 13.96 -30.15 -5.84
CA LEU A 702 12.67 -29.73 -6.41
C LEU A 702 12.50 -30.17 -7.86
N GLU A 703 13.58 -30.53 -8.56
CA GLU A 703 13.60 -30.85 -10.00
C GLU A 703 12.49 -31.82 -10.40
N LYS A 704 12.32 -32.92 -9.67
CA LYS A 704 11.25 -33.90 -9.96
C LYS A 704 9.84 -33.30 -9.83
N LEU A 705 9.64 -32.45 -8.82
CA LEU A 705 8.35 -31.81 -8.59
C LEU A 705 8.08 -30.69 -9.60
N ALA A 706 9.11 -29.92 -9.96
CA ALA A 706 9.05 -28.91 -11.02
C ALA A 706 8.65 -29.55 -12.35
N ASN A 707 9.27 -30.66 -12.74
CA ASN A 707 8.88 -31.41 -13.94
C ASN A 707 7.41 -31.88 -13.88
N ASN A 708 6.97 -32.46 -12.76
CA ASN A 708 5.56 -32.85 -12.59
C ASN A 708 4.58 -31.68 -12.70
N ILE A 709 4.98 -30.47 -12.32
CA ILE A 709 4.17 -29.25 -12.42
C ILE A 709 4.14 -28.77 -13.88
N VAL A 710 5.28 -28.75 -14.56
CA VAL A 710 5.43 -28.36 -15.97
C VAL A 710 4.61 -29.28 -16.88
N ASP A 711 4.69 -30.59 -16.67
CA ASP A 711 3.89 -31.60 -17.39
C ASP A 711 2.40 -31.29 -17.30
N ARG A 712 1.93 -30.88 -16.11
CA ARG A 712 0.52 -30.55 -15.88
C ARG A 712 0.10 -29.22 -16.49
N CYS A 713 1.03 -28.32 -16.77
CA CYS A 713 0.75 -27.08 -17.51
C CYS A 713 0.55 -27.32 -19.02
N GLN A 714 0.79 -28.56 -19.50
CA GLN A 714 0.56 -29.00 -20.88
C GLN A 714 1.22 -28.11 -21.94
N GLY A 715 2.38 -27.53 -21.62
CA GLY A 715 3.12 -26.66 -22.55
C GLY A 715 2.44 -25.31 -22.84
N LEU A 716 1.42 -24.90 -22.07
CA LEU A 716 0.76 -23.59 -22.24
C LEU A 716 1.58 -22.48 -21.55
N PRO A 717 2.16 -21.50 -22.28
CA PRO A 717 2.98 -20.45 -21.68
C PRO A 717 2.31 -19.69 -20.53
N LEU A 718 1.04 -19.30 -20.67
CA LEU A 718 0.32 -18.58 -19.61
C LEU A 718 0.20 -19.42 -18.33
N ALA A 719 -0.15 -20.70 -18.45
CA ALA A 719 -0.23 -21.64 -17.33
C ALA A 719 1.14 -21.78 -16.62
N ILE A 720 2.19 -21.96 -17.42
CA ILE A 720 3.56 -22.13 -16.92
C ILE A 720 4.02 -20.89 -16.14
N VAL A 721 3.85 -19.69 -16.71
CA VAL A 721 4.31 -18.46 -16.05
C VAL A 721 3.45 -18.13 -14.83
N THR A 722 2.14 -18.37 -14.85
CA THR A 722 1.29 -18.18 -13.65
C THR A 722 1.68 -19.14 -12.54
N MET A 723 1.87 -20.43 -12.85
CA MET A 723 2.26 -21.42 -11.84
C MET A 723 3.67 -21.14 -11.29
N GLY A 724 4.64 -20.82 -12.16
CA GLY A 724 5.97 -20.40 -11.74
C GLY A 724 5.94 -19.13 -10.89
N GLY A 725 5.10 -18.15 -11.26
CA GLY A 725 4.89 -16.92 -10.49
C GLY A 725 4.29 -17.18 -9.10
N LEU A 726 3.26 -18.02 -9.01
CA LEU A 726 2.65 -18.45 -7.74
C LEU A 726 3.71 -19.11 -6.83
N LEU A 727 4.46 -20.07 -7.36
CA LEU A 727 5.46 -20.80 -6.61
C LEU A 727 6.68 -19.94 -6.22
N SER A 728 7.01 -18.91 -6.99
CA SER A 728 8.06 -17.93 -6.65
C SER A 728 7.76 -17.15 -5.37
N ALA A 729 6.48 -17.01 -4.99
CA ALA A 729 6.06 -16.36 -3.77
C ALA A 729 6.09 -17.32 -2.56
N LEU A 730 6.30 -18.62 -2.80
CA LEU A 730 6.40 -19.65 -1.77
C LEU A 730 7.88 -19.97 -1.49
N PRO A 731 8.24 -20.32 -0.24
CA PRO A 731 9.55 -20.88 0.03
C PRO A 731 9.82 -22.09 -0.88
N PRO A 732 11.02 -22.22 -1.47
CA PRO A 732 11.39 -23.35 -2.33
C PRO A 732 11.65 -24.60 -1.49
N ILE A 733 10.63 -25.04 -0.76
CA ILE A 733 10.64 -26.19 0.14
C ILE A 733 9.72 -27.24 -0.47
N LYS A 734 10.25 -28.45 -0.65
CA LYS A 734 9.55 -29.56 -1.32
C LYS A 734 8.17 -29.86 -0.76
N GLN A 735 8.01 -29.79 0.57
CA GLN A 735 6.71 -30.03 1.23
C GLN A 735 5.67 -28.99 0.81
N VAL A 736 6.02 -27.70 0.89
CA VAL A 736 5.16 -26.56 0.54
C VAL A 736 4.70 -26.64 -0.91
N TRP A 737 5.64 -26.85 -1.84
CA TRP A 737 5.33 -26.96 -3.26
C TRP A 737 4.46 -28.19 -3.57
N ASN A 738 4.68 -29.32 -2.87
CA ASN A 738 3.91 -30.53 -3.09
C ASN A 738 2.47 -30.38 -2.60
N GLU A 739 2.23 -29.57 -1.57
CA GLU A 739 0.88 -29.27 -1.11
C GLU A 739 0.15 -28.35 -2.09
N THR A 740 0.80 -27.31 -2.62
CA THR A 740 0.25 -26.49 -3.71
C THR A 740 -0.04 -27.32 -4.96
N TYR A 741 0.83 -28.29 -5.28
CA TYR A 741 0.60 -29.22 -6.38
C TYR A 741 -0.62 -30.12 -6.17
N LYS A 742 -0.87 -30.59 -4.95
CA LYS A 742 -2.09 -31.36 -4.62
C LYS A 742 -3.34 -30.50 -4.74
N GLN A 743 -3.32 -29.27 -4.25
CA GLN A 743 -4.44 -28.33 -4.39
C GLN A 743 -4.77 -28.05 -5.86
N PHE A 744 -3.72 -27.94 -6.69
CA PHE A 744 -3.91 -27.82 -8.13
C PHE A 744 -4.58 -29.05 -8.73
N GLN A 745 -4.25 -30.27 -8.27
CA GLN A 745 -4.92 -31.49 -8.73
C GLN A 745 -6.41 -31.50 -8.37
N ASP A 746 -6.78 -30.97 -7.21
CA ASP A 746 -8.18 -30.87 -6.79
C ASP A 746 -8.96 -29.88 -7.67
N GLU A 747 -8.40 -28.69 -7.96
CA GLU A 747 -9.03 -27.67 -8.81
C GLU A 747 -9.26 -28.12 -10.28
N LEU A 748 -8.41 -29.02 -10.78
CA LEU A 748 -8.53 -29.59 -12.14
C LEU A 748 -9.76 -30.49 -12.32
N THR A 749 -10.37 -30.97 -11.25
CA THR A 749 -11.55 -31.86 -11.36
C THR A 749 -12.76 -31.15 -11.99
N ASN A 750 -12.86 -29.82 -11.86
CA ASN A 750 -14.02 -29.03 -12.27
C ASN A 750 -13.72 -27.93 -13.30
N ASN A 751 -12.46 -27.67 -13.62
CA ASN A 751 -12.04 -26.55 -14.48
C ASN A 751 -11.07 -27.00 -15.58
N ASP A 752 -11.00 -26.25 -16.68
CA ASP A 752 -9.89 -26.43 -17.63
C ASP A 752 -8.54 -26.08 -16.98
N HIS A 753 -7.43 -26.55 -17.57
CA HIS A 753 -6.10 -26.41 -16.99
C HIS A 753 -5.70 -24.94 -16.72
N VAL A 754 -6.11 -24.00 -17.58
CA VAL A 754 -5.76 -22.59 -17.40
C VAL A 754 -6.61 -21.97 -16.32
N ARG A 755 -7.93 -22.21 -16.34
CA ARG A 755 -8.86 -21.69 -15.34
C ARG A 755 -8.58 -22.25 -13.95
N ALA A 756 -8.20 -23.53 -13.83
CA ALA A 756 -7.77 -24.13 -12.57
C ALA A 756 -6.53 -23.41 -11.99
N ILE A 757 -5.51 -23.14 -12.82
CA ILE A 757 -4.28 -22.44 -12.37
C ILE A 757 -4.58 -20.99 -11.98
N LEU A 758 -5.39 -20.29 -12.79
CA LEU A 758 -5.77 -18.90 -12.49
C LEU A 758 -6.62 -18.82 -11.22
N ASN A 759 -7.56 -19.76 -11.01
CA ASN A 759 -8.35 -19.88 -9.77
C ASN A 759 -7.44 -20.10 -8.57
N LEU A 760 -6.50 -21.05 -8.66
CA LEU A 760 -5.54 -21.33 -7.59
C LEU A 760 -4.70 -20.09 -7.26
N SER A 761 -4.18 -19.39 -8.27
CA SER A 761 -3.39 -18.16 -8.10
C SER A 761 -4.22 -17.03 -7.46
N TYR A 762 -5.49 -16.90 -7.84
CA TYR A 762 -6.42 -15.94 -7.25
C TYR A 762 -6.79 -16.29 -5.79
N HIS A 763 -7.06 -17.56 -5.50
CA HIS A 763 -7.42 -18.02 -4.17
C HIS A 763 -6.28 -17.83 -3.17
N ASP A 764 -5.02 -17.94 -3.61
CA ASP A 764 -3.82 -17.68 -2.80
C ASP A 764 -3.55 -16.17 -2.54
N LEU A 765 -4.26 -15.24 -3.19
CA LEU A 765 -4.06 -13.81 -2.95
C LEU A 765 -4.53 -13.39 -1.54
N PRO A 766 -3.65 -12.80 -0.70
CA PRO A 766 -3.99 -12.40 0.66
C PRO A 766 -4.80 -11.09 0.73
N GLY A 767 -5.77 -11.05 1.66
CA GLY A 767 -6.40 -9.81 2.14
C GLY A 767 -6.87 -8.84 1.04
N ASN A 768 -6.44 -7.58 1.14
CA ASN A 768 -6.83 -6.51 0.21
C ASN A 768 -6.17 -6.59 -1.17
N LEU A 769 -5.13 -7.42 -1.37
CA LEU A 769 -4.51 -7.64 -2.68
C LEU A 769 -5.53 -8.18 -3.69
N ARG A 770 -6.45 -9.02 -3.22
CA ARG A 770 -7.59 -9.54 -3.97
C ARG A 770 -8.50 -8.42 -4.50
N ASN A 771 -8.79 -7.42 -3.66
CA ASN A 771 -9.58 -6.25 -4.07
C ASN A 771 -8.86 -5.43 -5.14
N CYS A 772 -7.53 -5.25 -5.01
CA CYS A 772 -6.71 -4.59 -6.02
C CYS A 772 -6.77 -5.33 -7.37
N PHE A 773 -6.68 -6.66 -7.36
CA PHE A 773 -6.83 -7.50 -8.55
C PHE A 773 -8.21 -7.35 -9.20
N LEU A 774 -9.29 -7.52 -8.43
CA LEU A 774 -10.65 -7.37 -8.96
C LEU A 774 -10.91 -5.94 -9.47
N TYR A 775 -10.34 -4.92 -8.84
CA TYR A 775 -10.46 -3.52 -9.28
C TYR A 775 -9.87 -3.29 -10.68
N CYS A 776 -8.77 -3.95 -11.03
CA CYS A 776 -8.20 -3.85 -12.38
C CYS A 776 -9.15 -4.36 -13.48
N SER A 777 -10.10 -5.23 -13.17
CA SER A 777 -11.11 -5.70 -14.14
C SER A 777 -12.09 -4.61 -14.60
N LEU A 778 -12.17 -3.49 -13.86
CA LEU A 778 -12.98 -2.33 -14.23
C LEU A 778 -12.46 -1.62 -15.49
N TYR A 779 -11.22 -1.88 -15.91
CA TYR A 779 -10.64 -1.31 -17.12
C TYR A 779 -10.97 -2.16 -18.36
N PRO A 780 -10.96 -1.56 -19.58
CA PRO A 780 -11.16 -2.31 -20.81
C PRO A 780 -10.07 -3.36 -21.06
N GLU A 781 -10.34 -4.31 -21.96
CA GLU A 781 -9.34 -5.23 -22.52
C GLU A 781 -8.13 -4.45 -23.06
N ASP A 782 -6.93 -4.96 -22.77
CA ASP A 782 -5.62 -4.37 -23.12
C ASP A 782 -5.39 -2.90 -22.71
N HIS A 783 -6.16 -2.38 -21.75
CA HIS A 783 -5.94 -1.03 -21.26
C HIS A 783 -4.60 -0.93 -20.51
N LEU A 784 -3.77 0.04 -20.93
CA LEU A 784 -2.50 0.34 -20.26
C LEU A 784 -2.78 1.15 -19.00
N MET A 785 -2.58 0.52 -17.85
CA MET A 785 -2.73 1.13 -16.54
C MET A 785 -1.38 1.67 -16.06
N SER A 786 -1.34 2.96 -15.73
CA SER A 786 -0.17 3.59 -15.09
C SER A 786 -0.04 3.12 -13.64
N ARG A 787 1.20 2.82 -13.21
CA ARG A 787 1.52 2.49 -11.81
C ARG A 787 1.02 3.57 -10.85
N GLU A 788 1.31 4.83 -11.13
CA GLU A 788 0.97 5.95 -10.23
C GLU A 788 -0.54 6.07 -10.05
N SER A 789 -1.30 6.01 -11.15
CA SER A 789 -2.76 6.07 -11.13
C SER A 789 -3.35 4.89 -10.34
N LEU A 790 -2.90 3.66 -10.58
CA LEU A 790 -3.39 2.49 -9.84
C LEU A 790 -3.12 2.59 -8.34
N VAL A 791 -1.91 3.02 -7.96
CA VAL A 791 -1.54 3.24 -6.56
C VAL A 791 -2.50 4.24 -5.90
N TRP A 792 -2.74 5.39 -6.53
CA TRP A 792 -3.63 6.40 -5.95
C TRP A 792 -5.10 5.94 -5.89
N LEU A 793 -5.56 5.19 -6.89
CA LEU A 793 -6.92 4.65 -6.91
C LEU A 793 -7.11 3.61 -5.80
N TRP A 794 -6.16 2.69 -5.59
CA TRP A 794 -6.24 1.71 -4.50
C TRP A 794 -6.12 2.34 -3.11
N VAL A 795 -5.33 3.41 -2.98
CA VAL A 795 -5.29 4.20 -1.74
C VAL A 795 -6.62 4.91 -1.51
N ALA A 796 -7.22 5.50 -2.54
CA ALA A 796 -8.52 6.17 -2.44
C ALA A 796 -9.63 5.18 -2.06
N GLU A 797 -9.68 4.00 -2.68
CA GLU A 797 -10.59 2.90 -2.32
C GLU A 797 -10.37 2.36 -0.89
N GLY A 798 -9.20 2.62 -0.30
CA GLY A 798 -8.84 2.11 1.02
C GLY A 798 -8.34 0.67 1.02
N PHE A 799 -7.91 0.14 -0.13
CA PHE A 799 -7.33 -1.21 -0.21
C PHE A 799 -5.91 -1.24 0.37
N ALA A 800 -5.19 -0.12 0.30
CA ALA A 800 -3.89 0.04 0.94
C ALA A 800 -4.02 0.92 2.19
N LEU A 801 -3.78 0.33 3.36
CA LEU A 801 -3.84 1.01 4.65
C LEU A 801 -2.43 1.32 5.15
N GLN A 802 -2.28 2.43 5.88
CA GLN A 802 -1.03 2.80 6.53
C GLN A 802 -0.71 1.80 7.65
N ASN A 803 0.55 1.40 7.76
CA ASN A 803 1.09 0.68 8.92
C ASN A 803 2.26 1.50 9.54
N GLU A 804 2.78 1.10 10.71
CA GLU A 804 3.77 1.91 11.47
C GLU A 804 5.05 2.24 10.67
N GLN A 805 5.39 1.42 9.67
CA GLN A 805 6.63 1.54 8.89
C GLN A 805 6.44 2.00 7.42
N SER A 806 5.21 2.08 6.89
CA SER A 806 4.99 2.36 5.46
C SER A 806 3.76 3.24 5.19
N THR A 807 3.88 4.09 4.18
CA THR A 807 2.79 4.90 3.64
C THR A 807 1.78 4.03 2.86
N PRO A 808 0.50 4.45 2.75
CA PRO A 808 -0.48 3.77 1.90
C PRO A 808 0.00 3.56 0.46
N GLU A 809 0.70 4.54 -0.09
CA GLU A 809 1.25 4.50 -1.44
C GLU A 809 2.32 3.42 -1.59
N GLU A 810 3.20 3.24 -0.59
CA GLU A 810 4.20 2.16 -0.56
C GLU A 810 3.56 0.78 -0.40
N VAL A 811 2.48 0.67 0.37
CA VAL A 811 1.70 -0.58 0.52
C VAL A 811 1.02 -0.94 -0.81
N ALA A 812 0.33 0.01 -1.46
CA ALA A 812 -0.29 -0.20 -2.77
C ALA A 812 0.75 -0.56 -3.85
N ASP A 813 1.92 0.05 -3.80
CA ASP A 813 3.01 -0.24 -4.72
C ASP A 813 3.61 -1.65 -4.52
N ARG A 814 3.67 -2.14 -3.27
CA ARG A 814 4.00 -3.56 -2.98
C ARG A 814 2.96 -4.50 -3.56
N TYR A 815 1.68 -4.18 -3.40
CA TYR A 815 0.59 -4.97 -4.00
C TYR A 815 0.70 -5.04 -5.52
N LEU A 816 1.01 -3.93 -6.19
CA LEU A 816 1.21 -3.94 -7.65
C LEU A 816 2.34 -4.87 -8.05
N ARG A 817 3.49 -4.80 -7.35
CA ARG A 817 4.64 -5.68 -7.61
C ARG A 817 4.27 -7.16 -7.43
N GLU A 818 3.52 -7.50 -6.40
CA GLU A 818 3.12 -8.88 -6.14
C GLU A 818 2.18 -9.41 -7.23
N LEU A 819 1.20 -8.61 -7.69
CA LEU A 819 0.33 -9.01 -8.80
C LEU A 819 1.12 -9.23 -10.10
N ILE A 820 2.14 -8.40 -10.37
CA ILE A 820 3.00 -8.56 -11.54
C ILE A 820 3.88 -9.81 -11.41
N GLN A 821 4.46 -10.05 -10.23
CA GLN A 821 5.28 -11.23 -9.96
C GLN A 821 4.48 -12.53 -10.13
N ARG A 822 3.21 -12.55 -9.69
CA ARG A 822 2.30 -13.69 -9.85
C ARG A 822 1.72 -13.84 -11.27
N ASN A 823 2.16 -13.00 -12.23
CA ASN A 823 1.62 -12.90 -13.60
C ASN A 823 0.09 -12.66 -13.65
N MET A 824 -0.46 -12.00 -12.63
CA MET A 824 -1.85 -11.53 -12.61
C MET A 824 -2.00 -10.17 -13.33
N LEU A 825 -0.88 -9.44 -13.45
CA LEU A 825 -0.71 -8.26 -14.30
C LEU A 825 0.59 -8.39 -15.11
N GLU A 826 0.60 -7.89 -16.34
CA GLU A 826 1.75 -7.89 -17.24
C GLU A 826 2.41 -6.51 -17.23
N ALA A 827 3.71 -6.44 -16.91
CA ALA A 827 4.48 -5.22 -17.02
C ALA A 827 4.80 -4.91 -18.49
N VAL A 828 4.59 -3.66 -18.91
CA VAL A 828 4.78 -3.23 -20.31
C VAL A 828 5.99 -2.32 -20.46
N GLU A 829 6.12 -1.31 -19.60
CA GLU A 829 7.26 -0.40 -19.58
C GLU A 829 7.79 -0.21 -18.16
N ASN A 830 9.09 0.06 -18.04
CA ASN A 830 9.73 0.44 -16.78
C ASN A 830 10.13 1.93 -16.78
N ASP A 831 10.25 2.51 -15.59
CA ASP A 831 10.76 3.86 -15.35
C ASP A 831 12.31 3.87 -15.26
N GLU A 832 12.88 5.07 -15.08
CA GLU A 832 14.33 5.30 -14.95
C GLU A 832 14.98 4.61 -13.75
N LEU A 833 14.18 4.22 -12.74
CA LEU A 833 14.62 3.49 -11.55
C LEU A 833 14.48 1.98 -11.74
N GLY A 834 14.00 1.52 -12.90
CA GLY A 834 13.74 0.11 -13.18
C GLY A 834 12.44 -0.41 -12.55
N ARG A 835 11.56 0.47 -12.06
CA ARG A 835 10.25 0.08 -11.55
C ARG A 835 9.25 0.03 -12.69
N VAL A 836 8.19 -0.74 -12.56
CA VAL A 836 7.12 -0.80 -13.57
C VAL A 836 6.47 0.58 -13.70
N ARG A 837 6.41 1.11 -14.91
CA ARG A 837 5.74 2.38 -15.24
C ARG A 837 4.30 2.13 -15.67
N THR A 838 4.10 1.16 -16.57
CA THR A 838 2.77 0.79 -17.09
C THR A 838 2.62 -0.73 -17.10
N CYS A 839 1.39 -1.19 -16.85
CA CYS A 839 1.03 -2.60 -16.87
C CYS A 839 -0.35 -2.80 -17.52
N LYS A 840 -0.69 -4.04 -17.85
CA LYS A 840 -2.02 -4.42 -18.36
C LYS A 840 -2.48 -5.75 -17.75
N MET A 841 -3.76 -6.05 -17.84
CA MET A 841 -4.32 -7.35 -17.43
C MET A 841 -4.59 -8.19 -18.68
N HIS A 842 -4.09 -9.42 -18.70
CA HIS A 842 -4.32 -10.36 -19.80
C HIS A 842 -5.81 -10.79 -19.85
N ASP A 843 -6.37 -10.97 -21.05
CA ASP A 843 -7.82 -11.17 -21.24
C ASP A 843 -8.39 -12.35 -20.43
N LEU A 844 -7.75 -13.53 -20.46
CA LEU A 844 -8.18 -14.69 -19.65
C LEU A 844 -8.16 -14.42 -18.13
N VAL A 845 -7.22 -13.59 -17.67
CA VAL A 845 -7.12 -13.20 -16.26
C VAL A 845 -8.22 -12.19 -15.92
N ARG A 846 -8.52 -11.28 -16.86
CA ARG A 846 -9.65 -10.35 -16.76
C ARG A 846 -11.00 -11.08 -16.77
N ASP A 847 -11.17 -12.11 -17.60
CA ASP A 847 -12.37 -12.94 -17.65
C ASP A 847 -12.62 -13.64 -16.31
N LEU A 848 -11.57 -14.19 -15.69
CA LEU A 848 -11.64 -14.71 -14.32
C LEU A 848 -12.05 -13.60 -13.35
N ALA A 849 -11.35 -12.47 -13.36
CA ALA A 849 -11.63 -11.35 -12.44
C ALA A 849 -13.07 -10.84 -12.57
N LEU A 850 -13.63 -10.80 -13.78
CA LEU A 850 -15.02 -10.40 -14.03
C LEU A 850 -16.03 -11.45 -13.59
N SER A 851 -15.73 -12.74 -13.78
CA SER A 851 -16.54 -13.85 -13.26
C SER A 851 -16.67 -13.71 -11.73
N VAL A 852 -15.52 -13.58 -11.06
CA VAL A 852 -15.47 -13.47 -9.61
C VAL A 852 -16.08 -12.15 -9.13
N ALA A 853 -15.81 -11.03 -9.80
CA ALA A 853 -16.41 -9.75 -9.43
C ALA A 853 -17.93 -9.75 -9.54
N LYS A 854 -18.48 -10.49 -10.51
CA LYS A 854 -19.93 -10.69 -10.67
C LYS A 854 -20.50 -11.59 -9.58
N GLU A 855 -19.86 -12.73 -9.31
CA GLU A 855 -20.25 -13.69 -8.27
C GLU A 855 -20.21 -13.04 -6.87
N GLU A 856 -19.14 -12.28 -6.57
CA GLU A 856 -18.96 -11.61 -5.29
C GLU A 856 -19.72 -10.27 -5.18
N LYS A 857 -20.38 -9.81 -6.26
CA LYS A 857 -21.00 -8.48 -6.38
C LYS A 857 -20.01 -7.33 -6.07
N PHE A 858 -18.73 -7.51 -6.41
CA PHE A 858 -17.66 -6.54 -6.16
C PHE A 858 -17.78 -5.27 -7.02
N GLY A 859 -18.19 -5.43 -8.28
CA GLY A 859 -18.32 -4.36 -9.26
C GLY A 859 -18.79 -4.88 -10.62
N PHE A 860 -19.39 -4.02 -11.44
CA PHE A 860 -19.88 -4.37 -12.78
C PHE A 860 -19.16 -3.58 -13.87
N ALA A 861 -18.71 -4.27 -14.90
CA ALA A 861 -18.05 -3.70 -16.08
C ALA A 861 -18.72 -4.20 -17.37
N TYR A 862 -20.03 -3.95 -17.56
CA TYR A 862 -20.80 -4.36 -18.76
C TYR A 862 -22.00 -3.45 -19.09
N ASP A 863 -22.59 -3.69 -20.28
CA ASP A 863 -23.57 -2.89 -21.03
C ASP A 863 -24.84 -2.42 -20.28
N PHE A 864 -25.34 -1.27 -20.72
CA PHE A 864 -26.41 -0.45 -20.18
C PHE A 864 -27.76 -1.19 -20.01
N GLY A 865 -28.07 -2.19 -20.84
CA GLY A 865 -29.27 -3.01 -20.67
C GLY A 865 -29.36 -3.70 -19.30
N THR A 866 -28.22 -3.91 -18.65
CA THR A 866 -28.11 -4.45 -17.30
C THR A 866 -28.22 -3.36 -16.23
N LEU A 867 -27.79 -2.12 -16.53
CA LEU A 867 -27.90 -0.92 -15.67
C LEU A 867 -29.36 -0.55 -15.34
N VAL A 868 -30.29 -0.74 -16.28
CA VAL A 868 -31.73 -0.51 -16.04
C VAL A 868 -32.33 -1.57 -15.10
N LYS A 869 -31.70 -2.76 -15.04
CA LYS A 869 -32.06 -3.86 -14.13
C LYS A 869 -31.17 -3.91 -12.89
N MET A 870 -30.33 -2.90 -12.66
CA MET A 870 -29.29 -2.99 -11.63
C MET A 870 -29.85 -3.06 -10.22
N ASP A 871 -29.19 -3.90 -9.43
CA ASP A 871 -29.26 -3.90 -7.98
C ASP A 871 -28.86 -2.50 -7.46
N LYS A 872 -29.69 -1.91 -6.60
CA LYS A 872 -29.38 -0.63 -5.93
C LYS A 872 -28.15 -0.73 -5.02
N GLY A 873 -27.66 -1.93 -4.74
CA GLY A 873 -26.44 -2.24 -4.01
C GLY A 873 -25.14 -2.20 -4.82
N VAL A 874 -25.15 -1.77 -6.08
CA VAL A 874 -23.92 -1.65 -6.89
C VAL A 874 -22.92 -0.68 -6.24
N ARG A 875 -21.70 -1.17 -6.02
CA ARG A 875 -20.62 -0.43 -5.34
C ARG A 875 -19.60 0.17 -6.31
N ARG A 876 -19.33 -0.50 -7.43
CA ARG A 876 -18.35 -0.05 -8.43
C ARG A 876 -18.92 -0.24 -9.82
N LEU A 877 -18.85 0.80 -10.61
CA LEU A 877 -19.37 0.82 -11.97
C LEU A 877 -18.31 1.32 -12.92
N SER A 878 -18.16 0.61 -14.04
CA SER A 878 -17.35 1.04 -15.16
C SER A 878 -18.18 1.15 -16.43
N SER A 879 -17.96 2.21 -17.22
CA SER A 879 -18.63 2.40 -18.52
C SER A 879 -17.94 1.68 -19.70
N CYS A 880 -16.95 0.84 -19.40
CA CYS A 880 -16.26 0.04 -20.40
C CYS A 880 -17.27 -0.82 -21.18
N GLY A 881 -17.40 -0.58 -22.49
CA GLY A 881 -18.31 -1.32 -23.39
C GLY A 881 -19.65 -0.65 -23.70
N TRP A 882 -19.90 0.60 -23.27
CA TRP A 882 -21.18 1.28 -23.53
C TRP A 882 -21.49 1.47 -25.02
N GLN A 883 -22.64 0.99 -25.48
CA GLN A 883 -23.19 1.30 -26.79
C GLN A 883 -24.17 2.47 -26.67
N ASP A 884 -23.74 3.65 -27.11
CA ASP A 884 -24.53 4.87 -27.11
C ASP A 884 -25.58 4.78 -28.24
N LYS A 885 -26.76 4.22 -27.96
CA LYS A 885 -27.91 4.25 -28.89
C LYS A 885 -29.22 4.71 -28.27
N THR A 886 -29.24 5.02 -26.97
CA THR A 886 -30.42 5.61 -26.33
C THR A 886 -30.01 6.77 -25.45
N SER A 887 -30.30 7.98 -25.90
CA SER A 887 -30.29 9.19 -25.09
C SER A 887 -31.19 8.98 -23.87
N LEU A 888 -30.58 8.88 -22.69
CA LEU A 888 -31.29 8.52 -21.47
C LEU A 888 -32.07 9.70 -20.92
N LYS A 889 -33.41 9.58 -21.01
CA LYS A 889 -34.35 10.40 -20.22
C LYS A 889 -34.60 9.83 -18.80
N VAL A 890 -33.94 8.73 -18.41
CA VAL A 890 -34.21 8.02 -17.14
C VAL A 890 -33.10 8.29 -16.12
N LYS A 891 -33.50 8.79 -14.95
CA LYS A 891 -32.64 9.02 -13.80
C LYS A 891 -32.25 7.68 -13.16
N ILE A 892 -30.96 7.36 -13.13
CA ILE A 892 -30.45 6.11 -12.56
C ILE A 892 -30.15 6.35 -11.07
N GLN A 893 -30.71 5.53 -10.19
CA GLN A 893 -30.49 5.62 -8.74
C GLN A 893 -29.43 4.61 -8.31
N LEU A 894 -28.22 5.08 -8.00
CA LEU A 894 -27.10 4.26 -7.51
C LEU A 894 -26.63 4.77 -6.14
N PRO A 895 -27.46 4.68 -5.09
CA PRO A 895 -27.21 5.32 -3.81
C PRO A 895 -25.97 4.78 -3.08
N ARG A 896 -25.52 3.56 -3.41
CA ARG A 896 -24.40 2.85 -2.77
C ARG A 896 -23.10 2.89 -3.60
N LEU A 897 -23.08 3.66 -4.69
CA LEU A 897 -21.92 3.70 -5.59
C LEU A 897 -20.72 4.38 -4.91
N ARG A 898 -19.57 3.72 -4.96
CA ARG A 898 -18.27 4.19 -4.47
C ARG A 898 -17.28 4.49 -5.58
N THR A 899 -17.33 3.75 -6.68
CA THR A 899 -16.42 3.96 -7.83
C THR A 899 -17.24 4.18 -9.08
N ALA A 900 -16.95 5.26 -9.80
CA ALA A 900 -17.43 5.49 -11.16
C ALA A 900 -16.22 5.67 -12.08
N VAL A 901 -16.02 4.72 -13.00
CA VAL A 901 -14.98 4.76 -14.02
C VAL A 901 -15.64 4.95 -15.38
N ALA A 902 -15.33 6.02 -16.09
CA ALA A 902 -15.77 6.24 -17.46
C ALA A 902 -14.60 6.66 -18.34
N LEU A 903 -14.03 5.69 -19.05
CA LEU A 903 -12.82 5.86 -19.83
C LEU A 903 -13.12 5.97 -21.33
N GLY A 904 -12.53 6.98 -21.96
CA GLY A 904 -12.56 7.18 -23.41
C GLY A 904 -13.72 8.05 -23.93
N ILE A 905 -13.60 8.38 -25.22
CA ILE A 905 -14.38 9.43 -25.91
C ILE A 905 -15.90 9.18 -25.92
N ILE A 906 -16.34 7.93 -25.79
CA ILE A 906 -17.74 7.54 -26.08
C ILE A 906 -18.57 7.46 -24.79
N GLY A 907 -18.04 7.90 -23.65
CA GLY A 907 -18.48 7.44 -22.34
C GLY A 907 -19.11 8.45 -21.39
N SER A 908 -19.62 9.61 -21.83
CA SER A 908 -20.33 10.48 -20.88
C SER A 908 -21.23 11.52 -21.54
N SER A 909 -22.53 11.24 -21.57
CA SER A 909 -23.50 12.34 -21.53
C SER A 909 -23.29 13.11 -20.21
N PRO A 910 -23.18 14.45 -20.23
CA PRO A 910 -23.16 15.28 -19.02
C PRO A 910 -24.34 14.97 -18.07
N GLN A 911 -25.44 14.45 -18.60
CA GLN A 911 -26.65 14.06 -17.86
C GLN A 911 -26.45 12.81 -16.99
N LEU A 912 -25.57 11.88 -17.40
CA LEU A 912 -25.23 10.73 -16.58
C LEU A 912 -24.40 11.16 -15.38
N LEU A 913 -23.40 12.00 -15.61
CA LEU A 913 -22.56 12.54 -14.55
C LEU A 913 -23.38 13.34 -13.55
N SER A 914 -24.32 14.17 -14.02
CA SER A 914 -25.23 14.87 -13.12
C SER A 914 -26.12 13.91 -12.32
N SER A 915 -26.60 12.83 -12.92
CA SER A 915 -27.40 11.79 -12.24
C SER A 915 -26.61 11.02 -11.19
N VAL A 916 -25.38 10.59 -11.53
CA VAL A 916 -24.47 9.89 -10.60
C VAL A 916 -24.14 10.81 -9.43
N LEU A 917 -23.75 12.06 -9.70
CA LEU A 917 -23.39 13.05 -8.68
C LEU A 917 -24.59 13.55 -7.86
N SER A 918 -25.82 13.40 -8.35
CA SER A 918 -27.02 13.77 -7.56
C SER A 918 -27.46 12.68 -6.60
N GLU A 919 -27.25 11.41 -6.93
CA GLU A 919 -27.80 10.27 -6.18
C GLU A 919 -26.75 9.47 -5.38
N SER A 920 -25.44 9.58 -5.71
CA SER A 920 -24.40 8.69 -5.18
C SER A 920 -23.54 9.34 -4.08
N THR A 921 -24.12 9.62 -2.92
CA THR A 921 -23.43 10.39 -1.86
C THR A 921 -22.16 9.73 -1.30
N TYR A 922 -22.04 8.40 -1.41
CA TYR A 922 -20.88 7.62 -0.95
C TYR A 922 -19.72 7.53 -1.95
N LEU A 923 -19.83 8.18 -3.10
CA LEU A 923 -18.83 8.14 -4.16
C LEU A 923 -17.43 8.51 -3.63
N THR A 924 -16.48 7.60 -3.78
CA THR A 924 -15.08 7.69 -3.34
C THR A 924 -14.14 8.01 -4.48
N VAL A 925 -14.36 7.41 -5.65
CA VAL A 925 -13.54 7.55 -6.85
C VAL A 925 -14.40 7.97 -8.03
N LEU A 926 -14.02 9.05 -8.68
CA LEU A 926 -14.54 9.48 -9.96
C LEU A 926 -13.40 9.57 -10.98
N GLU A 927 -13.34 8.62 -11.91
CA GLU A 927 -12.31 8.55 -12.95
C GLU A 927 -12.94 8.76 -14.33
N LEU A 928 -12.67 9.90 -14.95
CA LEU A 928 -13.25 10.34 -16.23
C LEU A 928 -12.17 10.67 -17.26
N GLN A 929 -10.97 10.12 -17.13
CA GLN A 929 -9.88 10.31 -18.07
C GLN A 929 -10.31 10.02 -19.51
N ASP A 930 -9.88 10.88 -20.43
CA ASP A 930 -10.17 10.81 -21.87
C ASP A 930 -11.65 10.94 -22.25
N SER A 931 -12.50 11.37 -21.31
CA SER A 931 -13.92 11.63 -21.58
C SER A 931 -14.16 12.99 -22.23
N GLU A 932 -15.29 13.14 -22.92
CA GLU A 932 -15.67 14.39 -23.60
C GLU A 932 -16.30 15.45 -22.68
N ILE A 933 -16.29 15.22 -21.37
CA ILE A 933 -16.85 16.16 -20.40
C ILE A 933 -16.21 17.55 -20.53
N SER A 934 -17.05 18.59 -20.58
CA SER A 934 -16.64 19.99 -20.69
C SER A 934 -16.87 20.80 -19.42
N GLU A 935 -17.69 20.30 -18.50
CA GLU A 935 -18.09 20.99 -17.27
C GLU A 935 -18.31 20.00 -16.13
N VAL A 936 -17.93 20.40 -14.91
CA VAL A 936 -18.15 19.62 -13.69
C VAL A 936 -19.30 20.26 -12.90
N PRO A 937 -20.42 19.56 -12.64
CA PRO A 937 -21.54 20.10 -11.90
C PRO A 937 -21.17 20.54 -10.48
N ALA A 938 -21.77 21.62 -9.98
CA ALA A 938 -21.55 22.10 -8.62
C ALA A 938 -21.96 21.09 -7.53
N SER A 939 -22.84 20.12 -7.85
CA SER A 939 -23.24 19.02 -6.97
C SER A 939 -22.07 18.11 -6.57
N ILE A 940 -20.94 18.14 -7.29
CA ILE A 940 -19.73 17.39 -6.91
C ILE A 940 -19.31 17.70 -5.47
N GLY A 941 -19.49 18.95 -5.02
CA GLY A 941 -19.16 19.37 -3.65
C GLY A 941 -20.06 18.77 -2.56
N ASN A 942 -21.12 18.03 -2.93
CA ASN A 942 -21.96 17.27 -2.00
C ASN A 942 -21.43 15.85 -1.75
N MET A 943 -20.46 15.38 -2.54
CA MET A 943 -19.89 14.03 -2.45
C MET A 943 -18.88 13.96 -1.30
N PHE A 944 -19.38 13.79 -0.08
CA PHE A 944 -18.57 13.90 1.14
C PHE A 944 -17.43 12.88 1.24
N ASN A 945 -17.58 11.72 0.58
CA ASN A 945 -16.62 10.63 0.64
C ASN A 945 -15.61 10.64 -0.51
N LEU A 946 -15.66 11.64 -1.41
CA LEU A 946 -14.83 11.66 -2.60
C LEU A 946 -13.35 11.87 -2.23
N ARG A 947 -12.50 10.95 -2.66
CA ARG A 947 -11.05 10.89 -2.39
C ARG A 947 -10.21 11.04 -3.66
N TYR A 948 -10.74 10.65 -4.81
CA TYR A 948 -10.06 10.74 -6.10
C TYR A 948 -10.96 11.38 -7.16
N ILE A 949 -10.42 12.38 -7.88
CA ILE A 949 -11.03 12.96 -9.08
C ILE A 949 -10.00 12.89 -10.22
N GLY A 950 -10.32 12.11 -11.26
CA GLY A 950 -9.58 12.02 -12.51
C GLY A 950 -10.35 12.72 -13.64
N LEU A 951 -9.81 13.82 -14.15
CA LEU A 951 -10.33 14.61 -15.27
C LEU A 951 -9.27 14.80 -16.35
N ARG A 952 -8.25 13.94 -16.35
CA ARG A 952 -7.12 14.07 -17.26
C ARG A 952 -7.57 13.99 -18.73
N ARG A 953 -7.02 14.87 -19.57
CA ARG A 953 -7.32 14.94 -21.02
C ARG A 953 -8.83 15.10 -21.31
N THR A 954 -9.54 15.84 -20.46
CA THR A 954 -10.93 16.24 -20.69
C THR A 954 -11.02 17.68 -21.23
N ARG A 955 -12.21 18.10 -21.66
CA ARG A 955 -12.44 19.45 -22.19
C ARG A 955 -12.87 20.46 -21.12
N VAL A 956 -12.74 20.10 -19.83
CA VAL A 956 -13.16 20.93 -18.69
C VAL A 956 -12.41 22.26 -18.65
N LYS A 957 -13.16 23.36 -18.57
CA LYS A 957 -12.62 24.73 -18.57
C LYS A 957 -12.44 25.33 -17.17
N SER A 958 -13.20 24.87 -16.19
CA SER A 958 -13.15 25.37 -14.81
C SER A 958 -13.67 24.32 -13.84
N LEU A 959 -13.23 24.42 -12.59
CA LEU A 959 -13.77 23.63 -11.47
C LEU A 959 -14.77 24.50 -10.68
N PRO A 960 -15.88 23.93 -10.20
CA PRO A 960 -16.82 24.68 -9.37
C PRO A 960 -16.21 25.03 -8.01
N GLU A 961 -16.56 26.20 -7.45
CA GLU A 961 -16.10 26.63 -6.10
C GLU A 961 -16.53 25.65 -4.99
N SER A 962 -17.58 24.85 -5.23
CA SER A 962 -18.03 23.81 -4.31
C SER A 962 -17.01 22.70 -4.09
N ILE A 963 -15.98 22.56 -4.93
CA ILE A 963 -14.89 21.58 -4.75
C ILE A 963 -14.18 21.76 -3.40
N GLY A 964 -14.12 22.99 -2.88
CA GLY A 964 -13.53 23.28 -1.57
C GLY A 964 -14.29 22.67 -0.38
N LYS A 965 -15.46 22.06 -0.60
CA LYS A 965 -16.22 21.32 0.42
C LYS A 965 -15.73 19.86 0.59
N LEU A 966 -14.93 19.36 -0.35
CA LEU A 966 -14.49 17.96 -0.41
C LEU A 966 -13.34 17.71 0.56
N SER A 967 -13.63 17.68 1.86
CA SER A 967 -12.62 17.55 2.91
C SER A 967 -11.83 16.24 2.92
N ASN A 968 -12.35 15.20 2.26
CA ASN A 968 -11.70 13.89 2.14
C ASN A 968 -10.89 13.71 0.84
N LEU A 969 -10.88 14.69 -0.07
CA LEU A 969 -10.18 14.57 -1.35
C LEU A 969 -8.66 14.44 -1.13
N GLN A 970 -8.07 13.38 -1.70
CA GLN A 970 -6.66 13.03 -1.62
C GLN A 970 -5.93 13.27 -2.94
N THR A 971 -6.59 13.03 -4.07
CA THR A 971 -6.02 13.20 -5.41
C THR A 971 -6.94 14.01 -6.31
N LEU A 972 -6.39 15.04 -6.95
CA LEU A 972 -7.02 15.81 -8.02
C LEU A 972 -6.12 15.78 -9.25
N ASP A 973 -6.52 15.03 -10.27
CA ASP A 973 -5.85 14.98 -11.57
C ASP A 973 -6.66 15.73 -12.62
N ILE A 974 -6.18 16.91 -12.98
CA ILE A 974 -6.69 17.80 -14.02
C ILE A 974 -5.62 18.10 -15.08
N LYS A 975 -4.66 17.18 -15.31
CA LYS A 975 -3.67 17.32 -16.37
C LYS A 975 -4.30 17.32 -17.76
N ALA A 976 -3.73 18.11 -18.65
CA ALA A 976 -4.16 18.31 -20.02
C ALA A 976 -5.65 18.67 -20.14
N THR A 977 -6.13 19.51 -19.23
CA THR A 977 -7.48 20.10 -19.30
C THR A 977 -7.43 21.51 -19.88
N LYS A 978 -8.55 22.23 -19.89
CA LYS A 978 -8.62 23.65 -20.25
C LYS A 978 -8.73 24.57 -19.02
N ILE A 979 -8.43 24.07 -17.82
CA ILE A 979 -8.50 24.82 -16.57
C ILE A 979 -7.31 25.78 -16.46
N GLU A 980 -7.58 27.07 -16.33
CA GLU A 980 -6.54 28.11 -16.21
C GLU A 980 -6.15 28.40 -14.75
N LYS A 981 -7.14 28.32 -13.86
CA LYS A 981 -6.97 28.70 -12.45
C LYS A 981 -7.73 27.76 -11.54
N LEU A 982 -7.10 27.42 -10.41
CA LEU A 982 -7.73 26.65 -9.35
C LEU A 982 -8.70 27.53 -8.54
N PRO A 983 -9.89 27.02 -8.17
CA PRO A 983 -10.83 27.77 -7.35
C PRO A 983 -10.26 28.01 -5.95
N ARG A 984 -10.68 29.11 -5.31
CA ARG A 984 -10.13 29.53 -4.00
C ARG A 984 -10.38 28.48 -2.92
N GLY A 985 -11.45 27.69 -3.05
CA GLY A 985 -11.78 26.63 -2.12
C GLY A 985 -10.76 25.48 -2.02
N VAL A 986 -9.87 25.27 -3.00
CA VAL A 986 -8.94 24.12 -3.01
C VAL A 986 -8.04 24.08 -1.79
N VAL A 987 -7.61 25.23 -1.27
CA VAL A 987 -6.72 25.31 -0.09
C VAL A 987 -7.38 24.83 1.21
N LYS A 988 -8.70 24.62 1.21
CA LYS A 988 -9.44 24.05 2.36
C LYS A 988 -9.35 22.54 2.42
N ILE A 989 -8.87 21.89 1.37
CA ILE A 989 -8.78 20.43 1.23
C ILE A 989 -7.49 19.93 1.89
N LYS A 990 -7.46 19.95 3.22
CA LYS A 990 -6.24 19.65 4.00
C LYS A 990 -5.68 18.23 3.80
N LYS A 991 -6.49 17.27 3.33
CA LYS A 991 -6.09 15.88 3.07
C LYS A 991 -5.54 15.66 1.64
N LEU A 992 -5.45 16.71 0.82
CA LEU A 992 -4.95 16.60 -0.55
C LEU A 992 -3.46 16.24 -0.54
N ARG A 993 -3.12 15.13 -1.21
CA ARG A 993 -1.76 14.59 -1.34
C ARG A 993 -1.21 14.77 -2.75
N HIS A 994 -2.06 14.70 -3.76
CA HIS A 994 -1.64 14.77 -5.16
C HIS A 994 -2.48 15.79 -5.93
N LEU A 995 -1.82 16.80 -6.46
CA LEU A 995 -2.41 17.80 -7.33
C LEU A 995 -1.66 17.79 -8.66
N LEU A 996 -2.29 17.22 -9.68
CA LEU A 996 -1.77 17.19 -11.04
C LEU A 996 -2.62 18.12 -11.90
N ALA A 997 -2.01 19.15 -12.47
CA ALA A 997 -2.64 20.20 -13.22
C ALA A 997 -1.72 20.72 -14.32
N ASP A 998 -2.18 20.71 -15.56
CA ASP A 998 -1.60 21.50 -16.63
C ASP A 998 -2.67 21.70 -17.71
N ARG A 999 -2.44 22.70 -18.56
CA ARG A 999 -3.20 22.93 -19.77
C ARG A 999 -2.35 22.60 -20.98
N PHE A 1000 -2.90 21.84 -21.91
CA PHE A 1000 -2.27 21.63 -23.21
C PHE A 1000 -2.63 22.78 -24.15
N ALA A 1001 -1.64 23.51 -24.66
CA ALA A 1001 -1.85 24.65 -25.56
C ALA A 1001 -1.55 24.30 -27.03
N ASP A 1002 -0.62 23.38 -27.29
CA ASP A 1002 -0.24 22.97 -28.66
C ASP A 1002 0.11 21.47 -28.75
N GLU A 1003 -0.81 20.67 -29.29
CA GLU A 1003 -0.67 19.23 -29.53
C GLU A 1003 0.57 18.84 -30.36
N LYS A 1004 1.04 19.72 -31.25
CA LYS A 1004 2.19 19.45 -32.12
C LYS A 1004 3.54 19.74 -31.44
N GLN A 1005 3.51 20.34 -30.25
CA GLN A 1005 4.67 20.82 -29.52
C GLN A 1005 5.58 21.71 -30.40
N SER A 1006 4.99 22.48 -31.31
CA SER A 1006 5.69 23.44 -32.17
C SER A 1006 6.24 24.57 -31.32
N GLU A 1007 5.41 25.09 -30.42
CA GLU A 1007 5.65 26.30 -29.64
C GLU A 1007 6.41 26.05 -28.31
N PHE A 1008 7.08 27.11 -27.82
CA PHE A 1008 7.75 27.07 -26.52
C PHE A 1008 6.78 26.96 -25.33
N ARG A 1009 5.49 27.28 -25.43
CA ARG A 1009 4.54 27.04 -24.31
C ARG A 1009 3.48 26.02 -24.67
N TYR A 1010 3.90 24.84 -25.15
CA TYR A 1010 2.97 23.77 -25.55
C TYR A 1010 2.18 23.16 -24.38
N PHE A 1011 2.68 23.26 -23.16
CA PHE A 1011 1.89 23.08 -21.94
C PHE A 1011 2.06 24.31 -21.06
N ILE A 1012 1.05 24.61 -20.26
CA ILE A 1012 0.98 25.79 -19.40
C ILE A 1012 0.58 25.34 -18.00
N GLY A 1013 1.32 25.79 -16.98
CA GLY A 1013 0.98 25.56 -15.58
C GLY A 1013 -0.33 26.23 -15.17
N VAL A 1014 -1.02 25.68 -14.17
CA VAL A 1014 -2.28 26.26 -13.66
C VAL A 1014 -1.98 27.29 -12.58
N GLN A 1015 -2.76 28.37 -12.53
CA GLN A 1015 -2.61 29.38 -11.49
C GLN A 1015 -3.07 28.87 -10.12
N ALA A 1016 -2.16 28.94 -9.14
CA ALA A 1016 -2.43 28.58 -7.76
C ALA A 1016 -3.34 29.60 -7.06
N PRO A 1017 -4.21 29.17 -6.13
CA PRO A 1017 -4.87 30.08 -5.21
C PRO A 1017 -3.87 30.62 -4.17
N LYS A 1018 -4.23 31.71 -3.48
CA LYS A 1018 -3.48 32.16 -2.29
C LYS A 1018 -3.60 31.12 -1.18
N GLU A 1019 -2.60 31.04 -0.31
CA GLU A 1019 -2.54 30.14 0.85
C GLU A 1019 -2.39 28.65 0.49
N LEU A 1020 -1.71 28.34 -0.62
CA LEU A 1020 -1.36 26.96 -0.99
C LEU A 1020 -0.62 26.22 0.14
N SER A 1021 0.09 26.97 1.00
CA SER A 1021 0.78 26.47 2.19
C SER A 1021 -0.13 25.77 3.22
N ASN A 1022 -1.45 25.89 3.12
CA ASN A 1022 -2.42 25.16 3.95
C ASN A 1022 -2.52 23.66 3.60
N LEU A 1023 -1.98 23.23 2.46
CA LEU A 1023 -2.04 21.84 1.97
C LEU A 1023 -0.83 21.03 2.47
N GLU A 1024 -0.63 20.95 3.78
CA GLU A 1024 0.58 20.37 4.41
C GLU A 1024 0.81 18.88 4.08
N GLU A 1025 -0.24 18.14 3.70
CA GLU A 1025 -0.16 16.73 3.29
C GLU A 1025 0.28 16.51 1.84
N LEU A 1026 0.52 17.59 1.08
CA LEU A 1026 0.81 17.52 -0.35
C LEU A 1026 2.18 16.88 -0.62
N GLN A 1027 2.17 15.84 -1.44
CA GLN A 1027 3.34 15.07 -1.86
C GLN A 1027 3.68 15.30 -3.35
N THR A 1028 2.68 15.55 -4.19
CA THR A 1028 2.85 15.79 -5.63
C THR A 1028 2.18 17.10 -6.01
N LEU A 1029 2.94 17.98 -6.65
CA LEU A 1029 2.45 19.25 -7.18
C LEU A 1029 2.97 19.44 -8.61
N GLU A 1030 2.16 19.07 -9.58
CA GLU A 1030 2.55 19.04 -11.00
C GLU A 1030 1.45 19.61 -11.89
N THR A 1031 1.32 20.89 -12.21
CA THR A 1031 2.30 21.88 -12.66
C THR A 1031 1.66 23.25 -12.37
N LEU A 1032 2.33 24.10 -11.60
CA LEU A 1032 1.81 25.43 -11.30
C LEU A 1032 2.56 26.51 -12.05
N GLU A 1033 1.86 27.60 -12.34
CA GLU A 1033 2.47 28.82 -12.84
C GLU A 1033 3.21 29.54 -11.69
N ALA A 1034 4.48 29.88 -11.91
CA ALA A 1034 5.26 30.69 -11.00
C ALA A 1034 4.63 32.08 -10.83
N ASN A 1035 4.68 32.57 -9.59
CA ASN A 1035 4.29 33.92 -9.23
C ASN A 1035 5.11 34.38 -8.02
N LYS A 1036 5.06 35.69 -7.72
CA LYS A 1036 5.86 36.32 -6.66
C LYS A 1036 5.69 35.68 -5.27
N ASP A 1037 4.52 35.12 -5.00
CA ASP A 1037 4.18 34.55 -3.70
C ASP A 1037 4.41 33.02 -3.64
N LEU A 1038 4.74 32.36 -4.76
CA LEU A 1038 4.80 30.90 -4.83
C LEU A 1038 5.90 30.35 -3.91
N ALA A 1039 7.07 30.98 -3.93
CA ALA A 1039 8.21 30.64 -3.08
C ALA A 1039 7.79 30.55 -1.60
N GLU A 1040 7.18 31.62 -1.06
CA GLU A 1040 6.73 31.67 0.34
C GLU A 1040 5.66 30.61 0.66
N GLN A 1041 4.79 30.31 -0.30
CA GLN A 1041 3.74 29.30 -0.14
C GLN A 1041 4.30 27.87 -0.08
N LEU A 1042 5.46 27.60 -0.68
CA LEU A 1042 6.08 26.27 -0.67
C LEU A 1042 6.82 25.95 0.65
N ILE A 1043 7.13 26.94 1.49
CA ILE A 1043 7.96 26.77 2.70
C ILE A 1043 7.41 25.71 3.66
N LYS A 1044 6.08 25.64 3.82
CA LYS A 1044 5.43 24.71 4.75
C LYS A 1044 5.22 23.30 4.16
N LEU A 1045 5.38 23.13 2.85
CA LEU A 1045 5.03 21.90 2.15
C LEU A 1045 6.20 20.90 2.15
N THR A 1046 6.63 20.50 3.35
CA THR A 1046 7.84 19.67 3.56
C THR A 1046 7.69 18.23 3.08
N LYS A 1047 6.46 17.76 2.82
CA LYS A 1047 6.15 16.42 2.32
C LYS A 1047 6.26 16.28 0.80
N LEU A 1048 6.53 17.37 0.07
CA LEU A 1048 6.63 17.35 -1.39
C LEU A 1048 7.79 16.47 -1.89
N ARG A 1049 7.46 15.62 -2.86
CA ARG A 1049 8.36 14.68 -3.55
C ARG A 1049 8.53 15.01 -5.02
N SER A 1050 7.48 15.49 -5.68
CA SER A 1050 7.53 15.92 -7.08
C SER A 1050 6.94 17.33 -7.22
N VAL A 1051 7.71 18.25 -7.81
CA VAL A 1051 7.33 19.66 -7.97
C VAL A 1051 7.60 20.10 -9.39
N TRP A 1052 6.57 20.49 -10.14
CA TRP A 1052 6.71 21.01 -11.50
C TRP A 1052 6.23 22.45 -11.55
N ILE A 1053 7.09 23.34 -12.04
CA ILE A 1053 6.83 24.79 -12.07
C ILE A 1053 7.08 25.30 -13.49
N ASP A 1054 6.05 25.97 -14.03
CA ASP A 1054 6.09 26.68 -15.30
C ASP A 1054 6.19 28.19 -15.09
N ASN A 1055 6.51 28.94 -16.14
CA ASN A 1055 6.54 30.40 -16.17
C ASN A 1055 7.56 31.04 -15.23
N ILE A 1056 8.71 30.40 -15.00
CA ILE A 1056 9.75 30.91 -14.10
C ILE A 1056 10.50 32.06 -14.77
N SER A 1057 10.58 33.22 -14.10
CA SER A 1057 11.48 34.31 -14.51
C SER A 1057 12.83 34.22 -13.79
N ALA A 1058 13.85 34.89 -14.32
CA ALA A 1058 15.17 35.03 -13.71
C ALA A 1058 15.09 35.65 -12.31
N ALA A 1059 14.15 36.59 -12.09
CA ALA A 1059 13.92 37.22 -10.79
C ALA A 1059 13.38 36.23 -9.73
N ASP A 1060 12.67 35.18 -10.14
CA ASP A 1060 12.10 34.19 -9.22
C ASP A 1060 13.13 33.14 -8.79
N CYS A 1061 14.16 32.90 -9.60
CA CYS A 1061 15.12 31.78 -9.45
C CYS A 1061 15.77 31.73 -8.06
N ALA A 1062 16.33 32.84 -7.58
CA ALA A 1062 17.09 32.85 -6.33
C ALA A 1062 16.26 32.42 -5.11
N ASN A 1063 15.06 32.99 -4.95
CA ASN A 1063 14.17 32.68 -3.83
C ASN A 1063 13.57 31.29 -3.99
N LEU A 1064 13.02 30.98 -5.17
CA LEU A 1064 12.34 29.71 -5.44
C LEU A 1064 13.29 28.52 -5.23
N PHE A 1065 14.49 28.57 -5.81
CA PHE A 1065 15.42 27.45 -5.75
C PHE A 1065 16.04 27.26 -4.36
N SER A 1066 16.24 28.35 -3.59
CA SER A 1066 16.63 28.26 -2.19
C SER A 1066 15.62 27.50 -1.33
N ILE A 1067 14.32 27.63 -1.63
CA ILE A 1067 13.25 26.93 -0.90
C ILE A 1067 13.14 25.47 -1.36
N LEU A 1068 13.13 25.21 -2.67
CA LEU A 1068 13.11 23.85 -3.21
C LEU A 1068 14.30 23.03 -2.69
N SER A 1069 15.46 23.65 -2.51
CA SER A 1069 16.67 23.05 -1.95
C SER A 1069 16.50 22.52 -0.53
N LYS A 1070 15.65 23.15 0.28
CA LYS A 1070 15.40 22.78 1.68
C LYS A 1070 14.38 21.66 1.84
N MET A 1071 13.75 21.21 0.75
CA MET A 1071 12.73 20.16 0.81
C MET A 1071 13.39 18.78 1.04
N PRO A 1072 13.09 18.10 2.16
CA PRO A 1072 13.82 16.89 2.56
C PRO A 1072 13.45 15.64 1.75
N LEU A 1073 12.27 15.61 1.13
CA LEU A 1073 11.74 14.46 0.40
C LEU A 1073 11.73 14.65 -1.12
N LEU A 1074 12.30 15.74 -1.63
CA LEU A 1074 12.26 16.07 -3.06
C LEU A 1074 12.98 14.99 -3.88
N SER A 1075 12.29 14.46 -4.89
CA SER A 1075 12.78 13.38 -5.75
C SER A 1075 12.77 13.75 -7.23
N SER A 1076 11.81 14.59 -7.64
CA SER A 1076 11.53 14.95 -9.02
C SER A 1076 11.24 16.45 -9.13
N LEU A 1077 11.89 17.10 -10.10
CA LEU A 1077 11.72 18.52 -10.37
C LEU A 1077 11.59 18.78 -11.87
N LEU A 1078 10.59 19.59 -12.23
CA LEU A 1078 10.49 20.20 -13.57
C LEU A 1078 10.51 21.72 -13.42
N LEU A 1079 11.42 22.36 -14.14
CA LEU A 1079 11.58 23.81 -14.20
C LEU A 1079 11.41 24.29 -15.64
N SER A 1080 10.44 25.16 -15.87
CA SER A 1080 10.16 25.75 -17.19
C SER A 1080 10.15 27.27 -17.10
N THR A 1081 10.98 27.92 -17.91
CA THR A 1081 11.07 29.39 -17.97
C THR A 1081 9.82 30.03 -18.56
N SER A 1082 9.64 31.34 -18.35
CA SER A 1082 8.53 32.13 -18.93
C SER A 1082 8.52 32.14 -20.46
N ASP A 1083 9.71 32.12 -21.05
CA ASP A 1083 9.93 32.16 -22.49
C ASP A 1083 11.24 31.48 -22.87
N GLU A 1084 11.48 31.35 -24.18
CA GLU A 1084 12.64 30.64 -24.73
C GLU A 1084 13.98 31.38 -24.55
N ASN A 1085 13.95 32.70 -24.31
CA ASN A 1085 15.14 33.53 -24.16
C ASN A 1085 15.48 33.79 -22.69
N GLU A 1086 14.51 33.61 -21.79
CA GLU A 1086 14.71 33.75 -20.36
C GLU A 1086 15.70 32.72 -19.83
N THR A 1087 16.59 33.18 -18.97
CA THR A 1087 17.72 32.42 -18.46
C THR A 1087 17.43 31.90 -17.06
N LEU A 1088 17.63 30.59 -16.85
CA LEU A 1088 17.42 29.92 -15.57
C LEU A 1088 18.73 29.91 -14.74
N HIS A 1089 18.74 30.63 -13.61
CA HIS A 1089 19.91 30.74 -12.73
C HIS A 1089 19.87 29.68 -11.61
N LEU A 1090 20.62 28.57 -11.78
CA LEU A 1090 20.56 27.41 -10.89
C LEU A 1090 21.49 27.45 -9.67
N GLU A 1091 22.18 28.58 -9.42
CA GLU A 1091 23.20 28.73 -8.36
C GLU A 1091 22.66 28.41 -6.96
N ASN A 1092 21.41 28.81 -6.68
CA ASN A 1092 20.74 28.57 -5.40
C ASN A 1092 20.05 27.20 -5.32
N LEU A 1093 20.07 26.38 -6.38
CA LEU A 1093 19.50 25.04 -6.38
C LEU A 1093 20.53 24.03 -5.85
N LYS A 1094 20.44 23.74 -4.55
CA LYS A 1094 21.21 22.75 -3.82
C LYS A 1094 20.29 21.75 -3.12
N PRO A 1095 19.75 20.75 -3.85
CA PRO A 1095 18.82 19.78 -3.28
C PRO A 1095 19.42 19.06 -2.06
N ALA A 1096 18.78 19.18 -0.89
CA ALA A 1096 19.21 18.50 0.34
C ALA A 1096 18.79 17.03 0.39
N SER A 1097 17.79 16.64 -0.41
CA SER A 1097 17.27 15.27 -0.46
C SER A 1097 18.22 14.32 -1.19
N GLU A 1098 18.52 13.20 -0.55
CA GLU A 1098 19.29 12.10 -1.18
C GLU A 1098 18.47 11.35 -2.25
N ASN A 1099 17.14 11.50 -2.23
CA ASN A 1099 16.24 10.87 -3.20
C ASN A 1099 16.09 11.68 -4.50
N PHE A 1100 16.78 12.81 -4.65
CA PHE A 1100 16.69 13.65 -5.84
C PHE A 1100 17.33 12.98 -7.06
N HIS A 1101 16.48 12.42 -7.95
CA HIS A 1101 16.93 11.59 -9.07
C HIS A 1101 16.40 12.04 -10.44
N ARG A 1102 15.39 12.92 -10.50
CA ARG A 1102 14.77 13.36 -11.76
C ARG A 1102 14.78 14.88 -11.88
N LEU A 1103 15.38 15.37 -12.97
CA LEU A 1103 15.43 16.79 -13.32
C LEU A 1103 15.00 17.01 -14.77
N ILE A 1104 14.03 17.89 -14.96
CA ILE A 1104 13.55 18.33 -16.27
C ILE A 1104 13.71 19.84 -16.32
N ILE A 1105 14.47 20.32 -17.32
CA ILE A 1105 14.70 21.76 -17.53
C ILE A 1105 14.23 22.13 -18.93
N ARG A 1106 13.44 23.20 -18.98
CA ARG A 1106 13.00 23.83 -20.22
C ARG A 1106 13.32 25.31 -20.17
N GLY A 1107 14.11 25.78 -21.14
CA GLY A 1107 14.58 27.17 -21.21
C GLY A 1107 16.10 27.29 -21.25
N CYS A 1108 16.58 28.53 -21.41
CA CYS A 1108 18.01 28.83 -21.49
C CYS A 1108 18.71 28.63 -20.15
N TRP A 1109 19.98 28.25 -20.21
CA TRP A 1109 20.83 28.06 -19.04
C TRP A 1109 21.71 29.29 -18.84
N ALA A 1110 21.92 29.67 -17.58
CA ALA A 1110 22.93 30.67 -17.25
C ALA A 1110 24.34 30.13 -17.52
N ASP A 1111 25.30 31.04 -17.70
CA ASP A 1111 26.71 30.67 -17.75
C ASP A 1111 27.11 29.88 -16.49
N LYS A 1112 28.00 28.90 -16.66
CA LYS A 1112 28.50 28.03 -15.57
C LYS A 1112 27.40 27.24 -14.84
N THR A 1113 26.24 27.01 -15.47
CA THR A 1113 25.17 26.18 -14.89
C THR A 1113 25.67 24.79 -14.45
N LEU A 1114 26.61 24.18 -15.17
CA LEU A 1114 27.17 22.88 -14.79
C LEU A 1114 28.03 22.92 -13.52
N GLU A 1115 28.55 24.10 -13.14
CA GLU A 1115 29.30 24.30 -11.88
C GLU A 1115 28.35 24.46 -10.68
N CYS A 1116 27.06 24.65 -10.90
CA CYS A 1116 26.07 24.83 -9.84
C CYS A 1116 25.89 23.55 -9.00
N PRO A 1117 25.48 23.67 -7.72
CA PRO A 1117 25.39 22.54 -6.80
C PRO A 1117 24.51 21.37 -7.30
N VAL A 1118 23.42 21.66 -8.01
CA VAL A 1118 22.52 20.62 -8.56
C VAL A 1118 23.23 19.63 -9.50
N PHE A 1119 24.25 20.08 -10.24
CA PHE A 1119 25.05 19.22 -11.11
C PHE A 1119 26.35 18.79 -10.45
N ARG A 1120 27.06 19.71 -9.79
CA ARG A 1120 28.36 19.45 -9.16
C ARG A 1120 28.26 18.50 -7.95
N ASP A 1121 27.32 18.76 -7.05
CA ASP A 1121 27.17 18.04 -5.78
C ASP A 1121 26.15 16.90 -5.94
N SER A 1122 24.99 17.19 -6.54
CA SER A 1122 23.87 16.25 -6.65
C SER A 1122 23.81 15.48 -7.98
N GLY A 1123 24.66 15.80 -8.96
CA GLY A 1123 24.58 15.21 -10.31
C GLY A 1123 24.79 13.69 -10.35
N ARG A 1124 25.50 13.13 -9.37
CA ARG A 1124 25.66 11.66 -9.21
C ARG A 1124 24.38 10.95 -8.77
N ASN A 1125 23.42 11.67 -8.18
CA ASN A 1125 22.14 11.12 -7.76
C ASN A 1125 21.12 11.11 -8.91
N LEU A 1126 21.34 11.95 -9.95
CA LEU A 1126 20.47 12.02 -11.11
C LEU A 1126 20.47 10.73 -11.92
N LYS A 1127 19.27 10.22 -12.17
CA LYS A 1127 18.94 9.08 -13.04
C LYS A 1127 18.21 9.52 -14.31
N TYR A 1128 17.41 10.58 -14.22
CA TYR A 1128 16.66 11.13 -15.35
C TYR A 1128 17.00 12.61 -15.56
N LEU A 1129 17.47 12.95 -16.75
CA LEU A 1129 17.69 14.31 -17.18
C LEU A 1129 17.01 14.56 -18.53
N ALA A 1130 16.12 15.56 -18.58
CA ALA A 1130 15.56 16.04 -19.83
C ALA A 1130 15.80 17.54 -19.96
N ILE A 1131 16.43 17.95 -21.05
CA ILE A 1131 16.75 19.33 -21.36
C ILE A 1131 16.04 19.69 -22.65
N SER A 1132 15.35 20.81 -22.63
CA SER A 1132 14.71 21.32 -23.84
C SER A 1132 14.82 22.81 -24.00
N TRP A 1133 14.86 23.27 -25.25
CA TRP A 1133 14.92 24.70 -25.60
C TRP A 1133 16.10 25.41 -24.92
N CYS A 1134 17.28 24.81 -25.03
CA CYS A 1134 18.51 25.30 -24.40
C CYS A 1134 19.56 25.62 -25.47
N HIS A 1135 20.38 26.65 -25.25
CA HIS A 1135 21.46 27.04 -26.14
C HIS A 1135 22.81 26.69 -25.52
N LEU A 1136 23.44 25.63 -26.04
CA LEU A 1136 24.79 25.23 -25.66
C LEU A 1136 25.69 25.52 -26.87
N GLN A 1137 26.86 26.13 -26.69
CA GLN A 1137 27.78 26.41 -27.82
C GLN A 1137 28.65 25.19 -28.16
N GLU A 1138 28.82 24.28 -27.20
CA GLU A 1138 29.65 23.08 -27.31
C GLU A 1138 28.78 21.81 -27.39
N ASP A 1139 29.43 20.65 -27.49
CA ASP A 1139 28.79 19.34 -27.51
C ASP A 1139 28.18 19.01 -26.11
N PRO A 1140 26.83 18.96 -25.98
CA PRO A 1140 26.16 18.68 -24.71
C PRO A 1140 26.50 17.31 -24.15
N LEU A 1141 26.80 16.33 -25.00
CA LEU A 1141 27.07 14.97 -24.54
C LEU A 1141 28.44 14.89 -23.85
N GLN A 1142 29.44 15.60 -24.38
CA GLN A 1142 30.73 15.72 -23.71
C GLN A 1142 30.66 16.60 -22.47
N LEU A 1143 29.95 17.73 -22.55
CA LEU A 1143 29.79 18.64 -21.42
C LEU A 1143 29.09 17.99 -20.22
N LEU A 1144 28.02 17.22 -20.45
CA LEU A 1144 27.22 16.63 -19.37
C LEU A 1144 27.87 15.39 -18.74
N ALA A 1145 28.57 14.57 -19.53
CA ALA A 1145 29.06 13.26 -19.08
C ALA A 1145 29.84 13.26 -17.74
N PRO A 1146 30.72 14.25 -17.44
CA PRO A 1146 31.45 14.30 -16.18
C PRO A 1146 30.56 14.59 -14.95
N TYR A 1147 29.48 15.33 -15.12
CA TYR A 1147 28.64 15.83 -14.03
C TYR A 1147 27.52 14.86 -13.65
N VAL A 1148 27.03 14.09 -14.63
CA VAL A 1148 25.87 13.21 -14.45
C VAL A 1148 26.17 11.75 -14.87
N PRO A 1149 27.16 11.09 -14.25
CA PRO A 1149 27.66 9.78 -14.69
C PRO A 1149 26.68 8.62 -14.49
N ASN A 1150 25.69 8.78 -13.61
CA ASN A 1150 24.76 7.73 -13.20
C ASN A 1150 23.41 7.77 -13.91
N LEU A 1151 23.26 8.62 -14.95
CA LEU A 1151 22.02 8.72 -15.72
C LEU A 1151 21.62 7.39 -16.35
N THR A 1152 20.33 7.08 -16.28
CA THR A 1152 19.67 5.98 -16.98
C THR A 1152 18.82 6.50 -18.14
N TYR A 1153 18.37 7.76 -18.08
CA TYR A 1153 17.62 8.42 -19.15
C TYR A 1153 18.16 9.84 -19.41
N LEU A 1154 18.48 10.14 -20.67
CA LEU A 1154 18.88 11.46 -21.14
C LEU A 1154 18.04 11.85 -22.37
N SER A 1155 17.42 13.02 -22.33
CA SER A 1155 16.72 13.61 -23.47
C SER A 1155 17.19 15.02 -23.74
N LEU A 1156 17.60 15.28 -24.98
CA LEU A 1156 17.95 16.59 -25.51
C LEU A 1156 16.96 16.94 -26.62
N ASN A 1157 16.13 17.97 -26.42
CA ASN A 1157 15.10 18.36 -27.37
C ASN A 1157 15.16 19.85 -27.72
N ARG A 1158 15.35 20.21 -28.99
CA ARG A 1158 15.57 21.62 -29.39
C ARG A 1158 16.72 22.28 -28.62
N VAL A 1159 17.84 21.57 -28.55
CA VAL A 1159 19.08 22.09 -27.98
C VAL A 1159 19.96 22.57 -29.12
N SER A 1160 20.30 23.86 -29.13
CA SER A 1160 21.33 24.40 -30.02
C SER A 1160 22.69 23.96 -29.48
N THR A 1161 23.60 23.57 -30.37
CA THR A 1161 24.90 22.93 -30.05
C THR A 1161 25.86 23.04 -31.24
N ALA A 1162 27.08 22.53 -31.06
CA ALA A 1162 28.04 22.22 -32.10
C ALA A 1162 27.45 21.27 -33.16
N ASP A 1163 27.97 21.35 -34.38
CA ASP A 1163 27.48 20.56 -35.51
C ASP A 1163 27.73 19.05 -35.33
N THR A 1164 28.75 18.69 -34.53
CA THR A 1164 29.12 17.29 -34.24
C THR A 1164 28.87 16.93 -32.78
N LEU A 1165 28.15 15.83 -32.56
CA LEU A 1165 27.99 15.19 -31.26
C LEU A 1165 28.89 13.96 -31.13
N VAL A 1166 29.65 13.84 -30.05
CA VAL A 1166 30.64 12.79 -29.85
C VAL A 1166 30.41 12.07 -28.51
N LEU A 1167 30.03 10.80 -28.60
CA LEU A 1167 29.94 9.88 -27.48
C LEU A 1167 31.29 9.17 -27.29
N SER A 1168 32.07 9.64 -26.31
CA SER A 1168 33.40 9.14 -26.00
C SER A 1168 33.38 7.82 -25.21
N LYS A 1169 34.50 7.07 -25.24
CA LYS A 1169 34.65 5.84 -24.45
C LYS A 1169 34.37 6.10 -22.97
N GLY A 1170 33.49 5.30 -22.37
CA GLY A 1170 33.14 5.41 -20.94
C GLY A 1170 32.15 6.54 -20.60
N CYS A 1171 31.66 7.31 -21.58
CA CYS A 1171 30.60 8.29 -21.30
C CYS A 1171 29.27 7.58 -21.00
N PHE A 1172 28.53 8.12 -20.02
CA PHE A 1172 27.22 7.65 -19.57
C PHE A 1172 27.12 6.11 -19.38
N PRO A 1173 27.89 5.52 -18.44
CA PRO A 1173 28.02 4.07 -18.30
C PRO A 1173 26.71 3.33 -17.94
N GLN A 1174 25.75 4.01 -17.30
CA GLN A 1174 24.47 3.43 -16.87
C GLN A 1174 23.29 3.82 -17.78
N LEU A 1175 23.55 4.51 -18.90
CA LEU A 1175 22.48 5.08 -19.71
C LEU A 1175 21.75 4.01 -20.49
N LYS A 1176 20.45 3.88 -20.23
CA LYS A 1176 19.54 2.95 -20.89
C LYS A 1176 18.80 3.60 -22.04
N THR A 1177 18.46 4.88 -21.94
CA THR A 1177 17.74 5.60 -22.99
C THR A 1177 18.38 6.94 -23.30
N LEU A 1178 18.68 7.16 -24.60
CA LEU A 1178 19.14 8.44 -25.13
C LEU A 1178 18.15 8.95 -26.19
N VAL A 1179 17.65 10.15 -26.01
CA VAL A 1179 16.76 10.84 -26.96
C VAL A 1179 17.42 12.13 -27.44
N LEU A 1180 17.67 12.22 -28.75
CA LEU A 1180 18.13 13.40 -29.47
C LEU A 1180 17.00 13.86 -30.39
N LYS A 1181 16.38 15.00 -30.11
CA LYS A 1181 15.18 15.44 -30.81
C LYS A 1181 15.30 16.88 -31.28
N ARG A 1182 14.95 17.14 -32.55
CA ARG A 1182 14.84 18.50 -33.13
C ARG A 1182 16.07 19.37 -32.84
N MET A 1183 17.27 18.86 -33.04
CA MET A 1183 18.53 19.60 -32.84
C MET A 1183 19.01 20.16 -34.19
N PRO A 1184 18.82 21.47 -34.47
CA PRO A 1184 18.88 21.99 -35.84
C PRO A 1184 20.30 22.08 -36.43
N ASN A 1185 21.33 22.18 -35.58
CA ASN A 1185 22.73 22.34 -36.03
C ASN A 1185 23.41 21.01 -36.31
N VAL A 1186 22.96 19.92 -35.67
CA VAL A 1186 23.67 18.64 -35.68
C VAL A 1186 23.62 17.98 -37.05
N ASP A 1187 24.78 17.90 -37.70
CA ASP A 1187 24.98 17.20 -38.97
C ASP A 1187 25.75 15.89 -38.82
N LYS A 1188 26.42 15.68 -37.67
CA LYS A 1188 27.25 14.50 -37.42
C LYS A 1188 27.08 13.97 -36.00
N VAL A 1189 26.99 12.64 -35.87
CA VAL A 1189 27.01 11.94 -34.59
C VAL A 1189 28.07 10.84 -34.64
N GLU A 1190 29.00 10.85 -33.69
CA GLU A 1190 30.08 9.86 -33.55
C GLU A 1190 29.92 9.06 -32.26
N ILE A 1191 29.92 7.74 -32.36
CA ILE A 1191 29.86 6.81 -31.23
C ILE A 1191 31.19 6.06 -31.18
N ARG A 1192 32.04 6.42 -30.22
CA ARG A 1192 33.34 5.76 -30.05
C ARG A 1192 33.17 4.40 -29.36
N VAL A 1193 34.06 3.46 -29.68
CA VAL A 1193 34.06 2.12 -29.09
C VAL A 1193 34.10 2.20 -27.56
N GLY A 1194 33.15 1.53 -26.90
CA GLY A 1194 33.02 1.50 -25.45
C GLY A 1194 32.22 2.65 -24.84
N ALA A 1195 31.57 3.49 -25.64
CA ALA A 1195 30.51 4.40 -25.19
C ALA A 1195 29.18 3.64 -24.98
N LEU A 1196 28.27 4.19 -24.16
CA LEU A 1196 26.88 3.72 -24.04
C LEU A 1196 26.73 2.20 -23.77
N GLN A 1197 27.49 1.66 -22.82
CA GLN A 1197 27.61 0.21 -22.61
C GLN A 1197 26.29 -0.51 -22.21
N GLN A 1198 25.34 0.21 -21.62
CA GLN A 1198 24.06 -0.32 -21.15
C GLN A 1198 22.85 0.22 -21.94
N ILE A 1199 23.08 0.81 -23.12
CA ILE A 1199 22.00 1.44 -23.89
C ILE A 1199 20.99 0.40 -24.37
N GLU A 1200 19.72 0.61 -24.05
CA GLU A 1200 18.60 -0.21 -24.49
C GLU A 1200 17.77 0.52 -25.57
N GLY A 1201 17.70 1.86 -25.52
CA GLY A 1201 16.93 2.68 -26.45
C GLY A 1201 17.69 3.91 -26.95
N LEU A 1202 17.82 4.07 -28.26
CA LEU A 1202 18.40 5.25 -28.91
C LEU A 1202 17.40 5.87 -29.87
N TYR A 1203 17.03 7.12 -29.64
CA TYR A 1203 16.01 7.83 -30.41
C TYR A 1203 16.61 9.11 -30.98
N VAL A 1204 16.84 9.15 -32.29
CA VAL A 1204 17.30 10.32 -33.04
C VAL A 1204 16.16 10.78 -33.94
N LEU A 1205 15.55 11.91 -33.60
CA LEU A 1205 14.27 12.34 -34.15
C LEU A 1205 14.37 13.76 -34.69
N SER A 1206 14.02 13.98 -35.95
CA SER A 1206 13.97 15.33 -36.55
C SER A 1206 15.32 16.07 -36.55
N LEU A 1207 16.44 15.37 -36.76
CA LEU A 1207 17.75 15.99 -37.00
C LEU A 1207 17.95 16.18 -38.51
N LEU A 1208 17.52 17.34 -39.00
CA LEU A 1208 17.34 17.59 -40.44
C LEU A 1208 18.66 17.70 -41.23
N LYS A 1209 19.80 17.97 -40.57
CA LYS A 1209 21.12 18.04 -41.22
C LYS A 1209 21.91 16.73 -41.17
N LEU A 1210 21.47 15.74 -40.37
CA LEU A 1210 22.16 14.47 -40.22
C LEU A 1210 21.95 13.61 -41.48
N ASP A 1211 22.91 13.65 -42.40
CA ASP A 1211 22.86 13.01 -43.72
C ASP A 1211 23.50 11.61 -43.74
N LYS A 1212 24.28 11.27 -42.72
CA LYS A 1212 25.03 10.02 -42.63
C LYS A 1212 24.69 9.25 -41.35
N VAL A 1213 24.76 7.93 -41.47
CA VAL A 1213 24.61 7.00 -40.34
C VAL A 1213 25.66 7.31 -39.28
N PRO A 1214 25.28 7.45 -37.99
CA PRO A 1214 26.23 7.70 -36.92
C PRO A 1214 27.35 6.67 -36.88
N GLN A 1215 28.60 7.12 -36.87
CA GLN A 1215 29.74 6.22 -36.91
C GLN A 1215 29.81 5.41 -35.61
N GLY A 1216 29.92 4.07 -35.71
CA GLY A 1216 30.04 3.19 -34.55
C GLY A 1216 28.71 2.78 -33.92
N ILE A 1217 27.56 3.16 -34.50
CA ILE A 1217 26.24 2.75 -34.00
C ILE A 1217 26.06 1.22 -33.96
N GLU A 1218 26.72 0.49 -34.86
CA GLU A 1218 26.71 -0.98 -34.91
C GLU A 1218 27.44 -1.64 -33.73
N SER A 1219 28.23 -0.89 -32.97
CA SER A 1219 28.93 -1.39 -31.78
C SER A 1219 28.04 -1.52 -30.56
N LEU A 1220 26.81 -0.96 -30.58
CA LEU A 1220 25.87 -0.93 -29.47
C LEU A 1220 25.11 -2.25 -29.29
N ARG A 1221 25.80 -3.30 -28.83
CA ARG A 1221 25.24 -4.67 -28.73
C ARG A 1221 24.06 -4.83 -27.76
N SER A 1222 23.89 -3.93 -26.79
CA SER A 1222 22.78 -3.97 -25.82
C SER A 1222 21.48 -3.34 -26.34
N LEU A 1223 21.52 -2.72 -27.52
CA LEU A 1223 20.42 -1.91 -28.05
C LEU A 1223 19.20 -2.77 -28.41
N LYS A 1224 18.06 -2.47 -27.80
CA LYS A 1224 16.76 -3.12 -28.05
C LYS A 1224 15.88 -2.28 -28.98
N LYS A 1225 15.92 -0.95 -28.83
CA LYS A 1225 15.11 0.01 -29.58
C LYS A 1225 15.98 1.07 -30.26
N LEU A 1226 15.81 1.28 -31.56
CA LEU A 1226 16.52 2.30 -32.34
C LEU A 1226 15.56 3.03 -33.25
N TRP A 1227 15.30 4.31 -33.01
CA TRP A 1227 14.44 5.13 -33.87
C TRP A 1227 15.25 6.27 -34.48
N LEU A 1228 15.35 6.31 -35.81
CA LEU A 1228 16.08 7.31 -36.58
C LEU A 1228 15.11 8.03 -37.53
N LEU A 1229 14.20 8.83 -36.99
CA LEU A 1229 13.02 9.31 -37.72
C LEU A 1229 13.15 10.76 -38.17
N SER A 1230 12.60 11.07 -39.34
CA SER A 1230 12.54 12.44 -39.88
C SER A 1230 13.92 13.10 -39.99
N LEU A 1231 14.93 12.36 -40.48
CA LEU A 1231 16.30 12.84 -40.68
C LEU A 1231 16.47 13.50 -42.06
N HIS A 1232 17.70 13.84 -42.44
CA HIS A 1232 17.99 14.37 -43.77
C HIS A 1232 17.55 13.39 -44.87
N LYS A 1233 17.10 13.93 -46.02
CA LYS A 1233 16.56 13.14 -47.15
C LYS A 1233 17.54 12.06 -47.67
N ASP A 1234 18.84 12.32 -47.58
CA ASP A 1234 19.89 11.40 -48.08
C ASP A 1234 20.30 10.32 -47.05
N PHE A 1235 19.84 10.44 -45.80
CA PHE A 1235 20.18 9.52 -44.72
C PHE A 1235 19.81 8.07 -45.06
N ARG A 1236 18.62 7.86 -45.64
CA ARG A 1236 18.13 6.53 -46.01
C ARG A 1236 19.02 5.87 -47.05
N GLY A 1237 19.47 6.62 -48.07
CA GLY A 1237 20.40 6.11 -49.07
C GLY A 1237 21.74 5.68 -48.46
N HIS A 1238 22.26 6.46 -47.50
CA HIS A 1238 23.47 6.08 -46.77
C HIS A 1238 23.25 4.84 -45.88
N TRP A 1239 22.11 4.73 -45.19
CA TRP A 1239 21.72 3.56 -44.40
C TRP A 1239 21.71 2.27 -45.23
N ASP A 1240 21.08 2.31 -46.40
CA ASP A 1240 20.95 1.16 -47.30
C ASP A 1240 22.31 0.79 -47.93
N SER A 1241 23.11 1.77 -48.38
CA SER A 1241 24.44 1.52 -48.95
C SER A 1241 25.41 0.85 -47.97
N LYS A 1242 25.30 1.13 -46.68
CA LYS A 1242 26.11 0.54 -45.60
C LYS A 1242 25.58 -0.82 -45.13
N LYS A 1243 24.47 -1.30 -45.69
CA LYS A 1243 23.75 -2.54 -45.31
C LYS A 1243 23.41 -2.57 -43.81
N MET A 1244 23.05 -1.43 -43.23
CA MET A 1244 22.85 -1.31 -41.78
C MET A 1244 21.70 -2.17 -41.27
N GLN A 1245 20.66 -2.39 -42.08
CA GLN A 1245 19.57 -3.31 -41.75
C GLN A 1245 20.07 -4.73 -41.41
N GLN A 1246 21.09 -5.22 -42.12
CA GLN A 1246 21.70 -6.54 -41.87
C GLN A 1246 22.60 -6.52 -40.63
N LYS A 1247 23.36 -5.43 -40.43
CA LYS A 1247 24.27 -5.29 -39.29
C LYS A 1247 23.55 -5.13 -37.94
N MET A 1248 22.31 -4.65 -37.97
CA MET A 1248 21.49 -4.32 -36.79
C MET A 1248 20.33 -5.30 -36.57
N GLN A 1249 20.35 -6.51 -37.14
CA GLN A 1249 19.28 -7.50 -37.00
C GLN A 1249 19.01 -7.97 -35.57
N TYR A 1250 19.95 -7.74 -34.65
CA TYR A 1250 19.80 -8.04 -33.23
C TYR A 1250 18.90 -7.04 -32.49
N VAL A 1251 18.66 -5.85 -33.06
CA VAL A 1251 17.80 -4.82 -32.47
C VAL A 1251 16.33 -5.21 -32.67
N GLN A 1252 15.57 -5.28 -31.58
CA GLN A 1252 14.20 -5.77 -31.58
C GLN A 1252 13.21 -4.81 -32.25
N GLU A 1253 13.36 -3.50 -31.98
CA GLU A 1253 12.52 -2.44 -32.52
C GLU A 1253 13.36 -1.39 -33.26
N LEU A 1254 13.43 -1.49 -34.59
CA LEU A 1254 14.27 -0.64 -35.43
C LEU A 1254 13.43 0.19 -36.40
N ARG A 1255 13.32 1.51 -36.18
CA ARG A 1255 12.58 2.46 -37.04
C ARG A 1255 13.55 3.42 -37.72
N ILE A 1256 13.49 3.54 -39.05
CA ILE A 1256 14.37 4.39 -39.89
C ILE A 1256 13.52 5.26 -40.81
#